data_AF-A0A812W5X0-F1
#
_entry.id   AF-A0A812W5X0-F1
#
_cell.length_a   1.000
_cell.length_b   1.000
_cell.length_c   1.000
_cell.angle_alpha   90.00
_cell.angle_beta   90.00
_cell.angle_gamma   90.00
#
_symmetry.space_group_name_H-M   'P 1'
#
loop_
_entity.id
_entity.type
_entity.pdbx_description
1 polymer ?
#
loop_
_entity_poly.entity_id
_entity_poly.type
_entity_poly.pdbx_seq_one_letter_code
_entity_poly.pdbx_strand_id
1 'polypeptide(L)'
;GADDDELSDDEMPGNDQAKTKAQLYKYFAGKGPTRMMYTFLRDRGLQAAAIIIVEATAPIEDAYAKSLKTMQGGPVEQGTWAAKRAAGDWFRTVQDILRTPSKYSVLKRLRFTMEAANPADSFTWEEEEQATAELLVKFSHELAARYAWAFIPTSCNMPQAFAVYLLPDSEERARFVKRLKDDLLPVYEAEQHFKECVNKDLVKAAKMETVLSHVGWCYHQLPREILGRLIQCDFDPLNADCRQLCAKLYRGSGTTKHCLEDTFAHLQGMSHAASNNRKMSHFARLFYASTARCVASGGIRTIIPDKEDWDAYMKEGVDFGHLKEIFDSGSSSMPEPESADSVLVPKPEGMQAGGWKAAGPESNQRGAAAVAYLGMDQTDNWSHIDKCWAGCLLSKGKVYYHTEDRKYFLCFGFKTYAALGVECKVYQSGDQVFLLPDGAGFSLPTFLFNYSVQDDATPWLHMPTEVTLPCRLPEDLILGIYLRVTEKAGRSLLRSALEQGVFLTVPQIKSIILQLKLPKLGKRKDGKDPRKEDYLQQLLNHVFDKSDKHTPADIQSMLARLLHGKSANPKSRPDEQAVLDMCQHLDPENERCFADVKQWAQEKLRKKAALAANLQKTAKEGPRFRQRFVASLRLRAAGIRPHGAGASSKPAAAPAGANAAPAAFNAAAAANPAPQPEGPLPFNENPPSNQKVVREHAQHRAGVTPLEFKDLLPGRGANHSAFQQFRNDSPGNFYYRVTYKVRPLP
;
A
#
# COMPACT_ATOMS: atom_id res chain seq x y z
N GLY A 1 -0.29 -56.47 21.97
CA GLY A 1 -0.76 -55.41 22.86
C GLY A 1 -0.32 -54.13 22.25
N ALA A 2 -1.22 -53.44 21.56
CA ALA A 2 -1.08 -52.02 21.31
C ALA A 2 -1.66 -51.40 22.57
N ASP A 3 -0.81 -50.79 23.38
CA ASP A 3 -1.27 -50.00 24.51
C ASP A 3 -1.99 -48.79 23.92
N ASP A 4 -3.32 -48.88 23.94
CA ASP A 4 -4.20 -47.72 23.86
C ASP A 4 -3.87 -46.86 25.08
N ASP A 5 -2.86 -45.99 24.92
CA ASP A 5 -2.69 -44.82 25.75
C ASP A 5 -4.01 -44.04 25.63
N GLU A 6 -4.91 -44.28 26.59
CA GLU A 6 -6.07 -43.45 26.86
C GLU A 6 -5.57 -42.01 26.84
N LEU A 7 -5.84 -41.33 25.73
CA LEU A 7 -5.59 -39.91 25.55
C LEU A 7 -6.36 -39.24 26.66
N SER A 8 -5.68 -38.95 27.78
CA SER A 8 -6.24 -38.13 28.82
C SER A 8 -6.77 -36.88 28.12
N ASP A 9 -8.06 -36.63 28.28
CA ASP A 9 -8.69 -35.36 27.96
C ASP A 9 -8.10 -34.32 28.93
N ASP A 10 -6.78 -34.10 28.83
CA ASP A 10 -6.09 -32.95 29.39
C ASP A 10 -6.78 -31.76 28.77
N GLU A 11 -7.78 -31.26 29.50
CA GLU A 11 -8.55 -30.07 29.22
C GLU A 11 -7.60 -29.04 28.67
N MET A 12 -7.93 -28.50 27.49
CA MET A 12 -7.14 -27.41 26.94
C MET A 12 -6.94 -26.37 28.05
N PRO A 13 -5.69 -26.05 28.46
CA PRO A 13 -5.46 -25.09 29.52
C PRO A 13 -6.22 -23.83 29.16
N GLY A 14 -7.19 -23.50 30.02
CA GLY A 14 -8.39 -22.76 29.63
C GLY A 14 -8.12 -21.47 28.88
N ASN A 15 -8.84 -21.24 27.77
CA ASN A 15 -9.02 -20.00 26.99
C ASN A 15 -7.82 -19.05 26.71
N ASP A 16 -6.61 -19.35 27.17
CA ASP A 16 -5.37 -18.63 26.87
C ASP A 16 -4.86 -19.11 25.50
N GLN A 17 -5.68 -18.79 24.50
CA GLN A 17 -5.47 -19.08 23.09
C GLN A 17 -4.09 -18.61 22.62
N ALA A 18 -3.46 -19.38 21.74
CA ALA A 18 -2.35 -18.92 20.93
C ALA A 18 -2.77 -17.65 20.16
N LYS A 19 -2.26 -16.48 20.59
CA LYS A 19 -2.55 -15.16 20.01
C LYS A 19 -1.74 -14.90 18.74
N THR A 20 -0.73 -15.73 18.47
CA THR A 20 0.13 -15.63 17.30
C THR A 20 0.30 -16.98 16.60
N LYS A 21 0.59 -16.94 15.30
CA LYS A 21 0.93 -18.13 14.50
C LYS A 21 2.05 -18.97 15.14
N ALA A 22 3.06 -18.32 15.72
CA ALA A 22 4.15 -18.99 16.41
C ALA A 22 3.70 -19.70 17.69
N GLN A 23 2.82 -19.08 18.49
CA GLN A 23 2.22 -19.74 19.65
C GLN A 23 1.35 -20.92 19.25
N LEU A 24 0.63 -20.81 18.13
CA LEU A 24 -0.19 -21.89 17.59
C LEU A 24 0.69 -23.08 17.17
N TYR A 25 1.75 -22.81 16.41
CA TYR A 25 2.71 -23.84 16.03
C TYR A 25 3.44 -24.44 17.23
N LYS A 26 3.79 -23.63 18.24
CA LYS A 26 4.37 -24.14 19.48
C LYS A 26 3.39 -25.04 20.23
N TYR A 27 2.11 -24.67 20.28
CA TYR A 27 1.07 -25.45 20.94
C TYR A 27 0.83 -26.81 20.27
N PHE A 28 0.98 -26.88 18.96
CA PHE A 28 0.80 -28.10 18.16
C PHE A 28 2.12 -28.78 17.74
N ALA A 29 3.27 -28.28 18.20
CA ALA A 29 4.55 -28.92 17.95
C ALA A 29 4.54 -30.31 18.58
N GLY A 30 4.84 -31.34 17.78
CA GLY A 30 4.82 -32.74 18.22
C GLY A 30 3.43 -33.39 18.33
N LYS A 31 2.32 -32.63 18.18
CA LYS A 31 0.94 -33.16 18.25
C LYS A 31 0.39 -33.64 16.90
N GLY A 32 1.09 -33.34 15.81
CA GLY A 32 0.67 -33.67 14.44
C GLY A 32 -0.49 -32.80 13.91
N PRO A 33 -0.69 -32.75 12.57
CA PRO A 33 -1.74 -31.93 11.95
C PRO A 33 -3.16 -32.43 12.26
N THR A 34 -3.34 -33.74 12.44
CA THR A 34 -4.65 -34.34 12.75
C THR A 34 -5.21 -33.83 14.08
N ARG A 35 -4.40 -33.74 15.14
CA ARG A 35 -4.84 -33.22 16.44
C ARG A 35 -5.14 -31.72 16.39
N MET A 36 -4.39 -30.97 15.58
CA MET A 36 -4.68 -29.58 15.29
C MET A 36 -6.05 -29.42 14.62
N MET A 37 -6.32 -30.18 13.56
CA MET A 37 -7.60 -30.19 12.86
C MET A 37 -8.74 -30.62 13.79
N TYR A 38 -8.56 -31.67 14.59
CA TYR A 38 -9.56 -32.12 15.56
C TYR A 38 -9.89 -31.06 16.61
N THR A 39 -8.88 -30.34 17.11
CA THR A 39 -9.08 -29.24 18.06
C THR A 39 -9.88 -28.10 17.43
N PHE A 40 -9.52 -27.69 16.21
CA PHE A 40 -10.29 -26.70 15.45
C PHE A 40 -11.72 -27.16 15.14
N LEU A 41 -11.92 -28.46 14.91
CA LEU A 41 -13.23 -29.07 14.67
C LEU A 41 -14.04 -29.27 15.97
N ARG A 42 -13.48 -29.12 17.16
CA ARG A 42 -14.22 -29.17 18.43
C ARG A 42 -14.58 -27.79 18.97
N ASP A 43 -13.75 -26.78 18.74
CA ASP A 43 -13.96 -25.42 19.22
C ASP A 43 -14.93 -24.65 18.33
N ARG A 44 -16.13 -24.35 18.85
CA ARG A 44 -17.17 -23.61 18.13
C ARG A 44 -16.75 -22.20 17.73
N GLY A 45 -15.99 -21.50 18.58
CA GLY A 45 -15.51 -20.15 18.30
C GLY A 45 -14.52 -20.14 17.14
N LEU A 46 -13.62 -21.13 17.09
CA LEU A 46 -12.68 -21.28 15.97
C LEU A 46 -13.38 -21.70 14.67
N GLN A 47 -14.40 -22.56 14.75
CA GLN A 47 -15.24 -22.88 13.58
C GLN A 47 -15.95 -21.63 13.06
N ALA A 48 -16.57 -20.85 13.94
CA ALA A 48 -17.24 -19.60 13.57
C ALA A 48 -16.25 -18.62 12.93
N ALA A 49 -15.07 -18.42 13.52
CA ALA A 49 -14.02 -17.59 12.95
C ALA A 49 -13.56 -18.07 11.57
N ALA A 50 -13.41 -19.38 11.37
CA ALA A 50 -13.05 -19.95 10.07
C ALA A 50 -14.13 -19.71 9.01
N ILE A 51 -15.41 -19.90 9.37
CA ILE A 51 -16.56 -19.60 8.49
C ILE A 51 -16.57 -18.12 8.15
N ILE A 52 -16.42 -17.23 9.14
CA ILE A 52 -16.35 -15.78 8.94
C ILE A 52 -15.23 -15.43 7.95
N ILE A 53 -14.02 -15.96 8.13
CA ILE A 53 -12.90 -15.70 7.23
C ILE A 53 -13.25 -16.09 5.80
N VAL A 54 -13.68 -17.34 5.59
CA VAL A 54 -14.01 -17.87 4.26
C VAL A 54 -15.13 -17.05 3.60
N GLU A 55 -16.21 -16.78 4.32
CA GLU A 55 -17.38 -16.09 3.75
C GLU A 55 -17.14 -14.60 3.50
N ALA A 56 -16.37 -13.91 4.35
CA ALA A 56 -16.04 -12.51 4.11
C ALA A 56 -14.93 -12.34 3.05
N THR A 57 -14.02 -13.31 2.86
CA THR A 57 -13.00 -13.23 1.80
C THR A 57 -13.46 -13.74 0.43
N ALA A 58 -14.50 -14.57 0.37
CA ALA A 58 -15.03 -15.12 -0.89
C ALA A 58 -15.24 -14.06 -2.00
N PRO A 59 -15.82 -12.86 -1.74
CA PRO A 59 -15.97 -11.84 -2.78
C PRO A 59 -14.64 -11.37 -3.39
N ILE A 60 -13.55 -11.37 -2.62
CA ILE A 60 -12.21 -11.01 -3.10
C ILE A 60 -11.66 -12.12 -4.00
N GLU A 61 -11.84 -13.38 -3.61
CA GLU A 61 -11.42 -14.55 -4.37
C GLU A 61 -12.16 -14.62 -5.72
N ASP A 62 -13.48 -14.40 -5.71
CA ASP A 62 -14.31 -14.34 -6.91
C ASP A 62 -13.87 -13.21 -7.85
N ALA A 63 -13.64 -12.01 -7.30
CA ALA A 63 -13.16 -10.86 -8.07
C ALA A 63 -11.76 -11.09 -8.66
N TYR A 64 -10.89 -11.79 -7.92
CA TYR A 64 -9.56 -12.17 -8.38
C TYR A 64 -9.63 -13.21 -9.51
N ALA A 65 -10.42 -14.28 -9.34
CA ALA A 65 -10.62 -15.31 -10.36
C ALA A 65 -11.20 -14.71 -11.65
N LYS A 66 -12.21 -13.83 -11.54
CA LYS A 66 -12.78 -13.09 -12.68
C LYS A 66 -11.74 -12.19 -13.35
N SER A 67 -10.90 -11.51 -12.57
CA SER A 67 -9.81 -10.68 -13.10
C SER A 67 -8.80 -11.52 -13.88
N LEU A 68 -8.37 -12.67 -13.34
CA LEU A 68 -7.45 -13.58 -14.03
C LEU A 68 -8.01 -14.05 -15.37
N LYS A 69 -9.28 -14.49 -15.39
CA LYS A 69 -9.95 -14.90 -16.62
C LYS A 69 -10.05 -13.77 -17.64
N THR A 70 -10.28 -12.54 -17.19
CA THR A 70 -10.34 -11.37 -18.08
C THR A 70 -8.96 -11.05 -18.65
N MET A 71 -7.90 -11.12 -17.83
CA MET A 71 -6.53 -10.86 -18.29
C MET A 71 -6.01 -11.94 -19.26
N GLN A 72 -6.57 -13.14 -19.26
CA GLN A 72 -6.30 -14.19 -20.24
C GLN A 72 -6.95 -13.91 -21.61
N GLY A 73 -7.91 -12.98 -21.70
CA GLY A 73 -8.60 -12.64 -22.94
C GLY A 73 -7.74 -11.92 -23.97
N GLY A 74 -6.59 -11.38 -23.55
CA GLY A 74 -5.66 -10.65 -24.41
C GLY A 74 -5.64 -9.14 -24.14
N PRO A 75 -4.97 -8.37 -25.01
CA PRO A 75 -4.73 -6.94 -24.80
C PRO A 75 -6.01 -6.09 -24.65
N VAL A 76 -7.06 -6.40 -25.41
CA VAL A 76 -8.32 -5.62 -25.40
C VAL A 76 -9.06 -5.81 -24.07
N GLU A 77 -9.14 -7.03 -23.60
CA GLU A 77 -9.77 -7.44 -22.34
C GLU A 77 -8.98 -6.93 -21.15
N GLN A 78 -7.64 -6.95 -21.23
CA GLN A 78 -6.76 -6.34 -20.23
C GLN A 78 -6.96 -4.82 -20.14
N GLY A 79 -7.06 -4.14 -21.28
CA GLY A 79 -7.39 -2.72 -21.33
C GLY A 79 -8.77 -2.43 -20.73
N THR A 80 -9.77 -3.25 -21.06
CA THR A 80 -11.13 -3.15 -20.50
C THR A 80 -11.15 -3.39 -19.00
N TRP A 81 -10.36 -4.35 -18.51
CA TRP A 81 -10.20 -4.63 -17.08
C TRP A 81 -9.58 -3.45 -16.33
N ALA A 82 -8.53 -2.85 -16.89
CA ALA A 82 -7.91 -1.65 -16.32
C ALA A 82 -8.90 -0.47 -16.29
N ALA A 83 -9.66 -0.29 -17.38
CA ALA A 83 -10.69 0.74 -17.50
C ALA A 83 -11.78 0.58 -16.44
N LYS A 84 -12.33 -0.63 -16.28
CA LYS A 84 -13.33 -0.96 -15.26
C LYS A 84 -12.80 -0.71 -13.85
N ARG A 85 -11.54 -1.07 -13.57
CA ARG A 85 -10.92 -0.77 -12.28
C ARG A 85 -10.77 0.72 -12.03
N ALA A 86 -10.34 1.51 -13.02
CA ALA A 86 -10.29 2.96 -12.90
C ALA A 86 -11.69 3.55 -12.68
N ALA A 87 -12.70 3.03 -13.37
CA ALA A 87 -14.12 3.37 -13.21
C ALA A 87 -14.72 2.94 -11.86
N GLY A 88 -14.05 2.09 -11.09
CA GLY A 88 -14.49 1.72 -9.75
C GLY A 88 -15.19 0.39 -9.60
N ASP A 89 -15.09 -0.53 -10.57
CA ASP A 89 -15.72 -1.86 -10.49
C ASP A 89 -15.30 -2.65 -9.23
N TRP A 90 -14.11 -2.36 -8.68
CA TRP A 90 -13.61 -2.93 -7.42
C TRP A 90 -14.50 -2.61 -6.21
N PHE A 91 -15.32 -1.56 -6.27
CA PHE A 91 -16.20 -1.18 -5.16
C PHE A 91 -17.38 -2.16 -4.99
N ARG A 92 -17.78 -2.86 -6.07
CA ARG A 92 -18.76 -3.95 -5.97
C ARG A 92 -18.29 -5.03 -4.99
N THR A 93 -17.00 -5.39 -5.05
CA THR A 93 -16.39 -6.33 -4.10
C THR A 93 -16.46 -5.81 -2.66
N VAL A 94 -16.28 -4.50 -2.44
CA VAL A 94 -16.42 -3.87 -1.11
C VAL A 94 -17.86 -4.00 -0.60
N GLN A 95 -18.85 -3.73 -1.46
CA GLN A 95 -20.28 -3.89 -1.14
C GLN A 95 -20.61 -5.36 -0.83
N ASP A 96 -20.11 -6.30 -1.61
CA ASP A 96 -20.36 -7.73 -1.42
C ASP A 96 -19.76 -8.26 -0.11
N ILE A 97 -18.60 -7.74 0.31
CA ILE A 97 -18.02 -8.01 1.64
C ILE A 97 -18.94 -7.46 2.74
N LEU A 98 -19.43 -6.22 2.60
CA LEU A 98 -20.30 -5.58 3.60
C LEU A 98 -21.69 -6.19 3.70
N ARG A 99 -22.17 -6.86 2.63
CA ARG A 99 -23.42 -7.62 2.63
C ARG A 99 -23.29 -9.02 3.24
N THR A 100 -22.08 -9.53 3.44
CA THR A 100 -21.86 -10.87 4.03
C THR A 100 -22.60 -11.09 5.35
N PRO A 101 -22.62 -10.13 6.32
CA PRO A 101 -23.41 -10.27 7.56
C PRO A 101 -24.92 -10.43 7.35
N SER A 102 -25.45 -10.07 6.18
CA SER A 102 -26.88 -10.17 5.86
C SER A 102 -27.21 -11.36 4.96
N LYS A 103 -26.23 -12.19 4.58
CA LYS A 103 -26.46 -13.38 3.74
C LYS A 103 -27.06 -14.51 4.59
N TYR A 104 -28.27 -14.95 4.21
CA TYR A 104 -28.95 -16.07 4.87
C TYR A 104 -28.08 -17.34 4.97
N SER A 105 -27.34 -17.68 3.91
CA SER A 105 -26.44 -18.84 3.89
C SER A 105 -25.34 -18.75 4.96
N VAL A 106 -24.78 -17.56 5.17
CA VAL A 106 -23.74 -17.30 6.18
C VAL A 106 -24.33 -17.42 7.57
N LEU A 107 -25.49 -16.80 7.82
CA LEU A 107 -26.18 -16.87 9.10
C LEU A 107 -26.55 -18.31 9.48
N LYS A 108 -27.04 -19.09 8.51
CA LYS A 108 -27.34 -20.51 8.69
C LYS A 108 -26.08 -21.33 8.99
N ARG A 109 -24.96 -21.09 8.31
CA ARG A 109 -23.68 -21.78 8.56
C ARG A 109 -23.11 -21.46 9.93
N LEU A 110 -23.28 -20.22 10.40
CA LEU A 110 -22.90 -19.77 11.73
C LEU A 110 -23.91 -20.17 12.81
N ARG A 111 -25.01 -20.84 12.43
CA ARG A 111 -26.06 -21.35 13.32
C ARG A 111 -26.75 -20.27 14.14
N PHE A 112 -26.89 -19.07 13.59
CA PHE A 112 -27.69 -18.03 14.21
C PHE A 112 -29.16 -18.46 14.33
N THR A 113 -29.76 -18.08 15.44
CA THR A 113 -31.20 -18.21 15.65
C THR A 113 -31.92 -17.19 14.76
N MET A 114 -32.83 -17.69 13.92
CA MET A 114 -33.51 -16.89 12.88
C MET A 114 -34.96 -16.56 13.23
N GLU A 115 -35.55 -17.30 14.18
CA GLU A 115 -36.90 -17.04 14.65
C GLU A 115 -36.91 -15.81 15.55
N ALA A 116 -37.92 -14.96 15.38
CA ALA A 116 -38.07 -13.76 16.19
C ALA A 116 -38.23 -14.16 17.67
N ALA A 117 -37.31 -13.71 18.51
CA ALA A 117 -37.33 -13.93 19.94
C ALA A 117 -38.00 -12.73 20.64
N ASN A 118 -38.87 -13.00 21.61
CA ASN A 118 -39.50 -11.93 22.39
C ASN A 118 -38.41 -11.07 23.05
N PRO A 119 -38.37 -9.74 22.83
CA PRO A 119 -37.37 -8.83 23.41
C PRO A 119 -37.24 -8.92 24.93
N ALA A 120 -38.27 -9.38 25.65
CA ALA A 120 -38.26 -9.53 27.09
C ALA A 120 -37.49 -10.76 27.60
N ASP A 121 -37.30 -11.78 26.76
CA ASP A 121 -36.66 -13.02 27.15
C ASP A 121 -35.14 -12.91 26.99
N SER A 122 -34.37 -13.29 28.01
CA SER A 122 -32.90 -13.36 27.95
C SER A 122 -32.46 -14.80 27.75
N PHE A 123 -31.66 -15.06 26.73
CA PHE A 123 -31.15 -16.40 26.43
C PHE A 123 -29.63 -16.48 26.63
N THR A 124 -29.14 -17.57 27.20
CA THR A 124 -27.69 -17.76 27.45
C THR A 124 -26.87 -17.87 26.17
N TRP A 125 -27.46 -18.37 25.08
CA TRP A 125 -26.81 -18.47 23.77
C TRP A 125 -26.71 -17.12 23.05
N GLU A 126 -27.49 -16.12 23.47
CA GLU A 126 -27.56 -14.82 22.79
C GLU A 126 -26.23 -14.06 22.90
N GLU A 127 -25.53 -14.17 24.03
CA GLU A 127 -24.22 -13.56 24.21
C GLU A 127 -23.16 -14.14 23.25
N GLU A 128 -23.21 -15.45 23.01
CA GLU A 128 -22.31 -16.15 22.06
C GLU A 128 -22.62 -15.74 20.61
N GLU A 129 -23.91 -15.68 20.25
CA GLU A 129 -24.34 -15.21 18.94
C GLU A 129 -23.97 -13.72 18.73
N GLN A 130 -24.22 -12.87 19.72
CA GLN A 130 -23.87 -11.44 19.67
C GLN A 130 -22.37 -11.25 19.46
N ALA A 131 -21.53 -11.95 20.22
CA ALA A 131 -20.08 -11.89 20.03
C ALA A 131 -19.65 -12.35 18.63
N THR A 132 -20.30 -13.39 18.09
CA THR A 132 -20.06 -13.89 16.73
C THR A 132 -20.49 -12.89 15.66
N ALA A 133 -21.64 -12.25 15.84
CA ALA A 133 -22.17 -11.23 14.94
C ALA A 133 -21.27 -9.99 14.92
N GLU A 134 -20.83 -9.52 16.09
CA GLU A 134 -19.87 -8.42 16.22
C GLU A 134 -18.53 -8.74 15.55
N LEU A 135 -18.03 -9.97 15.71
CA LEU A 135 -16.81 -10.42 15.04
C LEU A 135 -16.99 -10.41 13.51
N LEU A 136 -18.10 -10.94 13.00
CA LEU A 136 -18.41 -10.97 11.57
C LEU A 136 -18.51 -9.57 10.98
N VAL A 137 -19.27 -8.66 11.60
CA VAL A 137 -19.43 -7.26 11.15
C VAL A 137 -18.10 -6.53 11.19
N LYS A 138 -17.34 -6.66 12.29
CA LYS A 138 -16.03 -6.00 12.44
C LYS A 138 -15.01 -6.50 11.44
N PHE A 139 -14.94 -7.82 11.19
CA PHE A 139 -14.01 -8.40 10.23
C PHE A 139 -14.36 -7.98 8.80
N SER A 140 -15.64 -8.08 8.42
CA SER A 140 -16.14 -7.66 7.11
C SER A 140 -15.85 -6.18 6.86
N HIS A 141 -16.08 -5.32 7.86
CA HIS A 141 -15.78 -3.90 7.77
C HIS A 141 -14.28 -3.61 7.60
N GLU A 142 -13.42 -4.25 8.41
CA GLU A 142 -11.96 -4.07 8.31
C GLU A 142 -11.44 -4.50 6.93
N LEU A 143 -11.95 -5.62 6.41
CA LEU A 143 -11.58 -6.16 5.11
C LEU A 143 -12.05 -5.23 3.99
N ALA A 144 -13.31 -4.80 4.01
CA ALA A 144 -13.90 -3.85 3.07
C ALA A 144 -13.12 -2.52 3.04
N ALA A 145 -12.82 -1.95 4.22
CA ALA A 145 -12.06 -0.72 4.35
C ALA A 145 -10.64 -0.84 3.76
N ARG A 146 -9.95 -1.96 4.03
CA ARG A 146 -8.61 -2.20 3.47
C ARG A 146 -8.64 -2.37 1.96
N TYR A 147 -9.60 -3.12 1.45
CA TYR A 147 -9.77 -3.32 0.01
C TYR A 147 -10.07 -2.00 -0.68
N ALA A 148 -11.02 -1.21 -0.16
CA ALA A 148 -11.36 0.10 -0.71
C ALA A 148 -10.16 1.04 -0.76
N TRP A 149 -9.39 1.16 0.34
CA TRP A 149 -8.18 1.98 0.36
C TRP A 149 -7.06 1.44 -0.54
N ALA A 150 -7.00 0.15 -0.81
CA ALA A 150 -6.01 -0.41 -1.73
C ALA A 150 -6.29 -0.04 -3.19
N PHE A 151 -7.57 0.06 -3.57
CA PHE A 151 -7.98 0.29 -4.95
C PHE A 151 -8.41 1.73 -5.26
N ILE A 152 -8.74 2.57 -4.27
CA ILE A 152 -9.07 3.98 -4.54
C ILE A 152 -7.99 4.74 -5.36
N PRO A 153 -6.67 4.46 -5.23
CA PRO A 153 -5.68 5.11 -6.08
C PRO A 153 -5.85 4.81 -7.57
N THR A 154 -6.43 3.66 -7.96
CA THR A 154 -6.65 3.36 -9.38
C THR A 154 -7.72 4.24 -10.00
N SER A 155 -8.60 4.81 -9.19
CA SER A 155 -9.70 5.68 -9.63
C SER A 155 -9.37 7.17 -9.49
N CYS A 156 -8.49 7.56 -8.56
CA CYS A 156 -8.20 8.97 -8.25
C CYS A 156 -6.79 9.43 -8.63
N ASN A 157 -5.83 8.53 -8.86
CA ASN A 157 -4.45 8.92 -9.14
C ASN A 157 -4.03 8.58 -10.57
N MET A 158 -3.11 9.40 -11.09
CA MET A 158 -2.47 9.18 -12.37
C MET A 158 -1.23 8.28 -12.23
N PRO A 159 -0.92 7.46 -13.25
CA PRO A 159 -1.63 7.37 -14.54
C PRO A 159 -2.89 6.50 -14.51
N GLN A 160 -3.13 5.71 -13.45
CA GLN A 160 -4.14 4.64 -13.44
C GLN A 160 -5.56 5.11 -13.78
N ALA A 161 -5.97 6.28 -13.27
CA ALA A 161 -7.30 6.83 -13.53
C ALA A 161 -7.56 7.11 -15.02
N PHE A 162 -6.50 7.31 -15.82
CA PHE A 162 -6.61 7.53 -17.27
C PHE A 162 -7.16 6.32 -18.03
N ALA A 163 -7.09 5.12 -17.45
CA ALA A 163 -7.57 3.88 -18.08
C ALA A 163 -9.06 3.93 -18.48
N VAL A 164 -9.86 4.85 -17.92
CA VAL A 164 -11.28 5.07 -18.27
C VAL A 164 -11.51 5.34 -19.77
N TYR A 165 -10.51 5.84 -20.51
CA TYR A 165 -10.60 6.02 -21.96
C TYR A 165 -10.75 4.71 -22.75
N LEU A 166 -10.48 3.56 -22.13
CA LEU A 166 -10.67 2.23 -22.72
C LEU A 166 -12.01 1.58 -22.34
N LEU A 167 -12.89 2.28 -21.62
CA LEU A 167 -14.25 1.80 -21.38
C LEU A 167 -14.95 1.56 -22.72
N PRO A 168 -15.59 0.39 -22.93
CA PRO A 168 -16.20 0.06 -24.21
C PRO A 168 -17.45 0.90 -24.45
N ASP A 169 -18.29 1.06 -23.43
CA ASP A 169 -19.50 1.86 -23.50
C ASP A 169 -19.19 3.37 -23.54
N SER A 170 -19.77 4.08 -24.51
CA SER A 170 -19.46 5.50 -24.74
C SER A 170 -20.04 6.42 -23.67
N GLU A 171 -21.23 6.12 -23.16
CA GLU A 171 -21.88 6.93 -22.13
C GLU A 171 -21.17 6.76 -20.78
N GLU A 172 -20.86 5.52 -20.42
CA GLU A 172 -20.06 5.19 -19.25
C GLU A 172 -18.67 5.86 -19.33
N ARG A 173 -18.02 5.79 -20.49
CA ARG A 173 -16.75 6.49 -20.74
C ARG A 173 -16.88 8.00 -20.53
N ALA A 174 -17.89 8.64 -21.13
CA ALA A 174 -18.13 10.07 -20.97
C ALA A 174 -18.33 10.46 -19.50
N ARG A 175 -19.13 9.68 -18.74
CA ARG A 175 -19.35 9.90 -17.31
C ARG A 175 -18.05 9.83 -16.51
N PHE A 176 -17.21 8.82 -16.75
CA PHE A 176 -15.97 8.66 -15.99
C PHE A 176 -14.84 9.57 -16.44
N VAL A 177 -14.81 9.98 -17.71
CA VAL A 177 -13.90 11.04 -18.18
C VAL A 177 -14.29 12.39 -17.60
N LYS A 178 -15.59 12.70 -17.49
CA LYS A 178 -16.06 13.88 -16.75
C LYS A 178 -15.60 13.85 -15.29
N ARG A 179 -15.76 12.72 -14.60
CA ARG A 179 -15.23 12.56 -13.25
C ARG A 179 -13.71 12.76 -13.20
N LEU A 180 -12.97 12.21 -14.16
CA LEU A 180 -11.53 12.41 -14.25
C LEU A 180 -11.18 13.89 -14.38
N LYS A 181 -11.97 14.67 -15.13
CA LYS A 181 -11.86 16.15 -15.17
C LYS A 181 -12.09 16.77 -13.80
N ASP A 182 -13.17 16.38 -13.13
CA ASP A 182 -13.53 16.86 -11.79
C ASP A 182 -12.45 16.53 -10.73
N ASP A 183 -11.73 15.41 -10.88
CA ASP A 183 -10.65 15.00 -9.97
C ASP A 183 -9.30 15.66 -10.31
N LEU A 184 -8.95 15.84 -11.60
CA LEU A 184 -7.62 16.29 -12.02
C LEU A 184 -7.49 17.80 -12.23
N LEU A 185 -8.54 18.48 -12.70
CA LEU A 185 -8.49 19.92 -12.92
C LEU A 185 -8.24 20.71 -11.63
N PRO A 186 -8.84 20.37 -10.47
CA PRO A 186 -8.55 21.05 -9.21
C PRO A 186 -7.09 20.90 -8.77
N VAL A 187 -6.44 19.77 -9.09
CA VAL A 187 -5.01 19.57 -8.80
C VAL A 187 -4.17 20.52 -9.64
N TYR A 188 -4.50 20.69 -10.92
CA TYR A 188 -3.83 21.64 -11.80
C TYR A 188 -4.01 23.09 -11.34
N GLU A 189 -5.23 23.48 -10.97
CA GLU A 189 -5.52 24.83 -10.47
C GLU A 189 -4.84 25.11 -9.12
N ALA A 190 -4.80 24.12 -8.22
CA ALA A 190 -4.09 24.23 -6.94
C ALA A 190 -2.59 24.51 -7.12
N GLU A 191 -1.98 24.00 -8.20
CA GLU A 191 -0.59 24.32 -8.54
C GLU A 191 -0.41 25.76 -9.03
N GLN A 192 -1.36 26.31 -9.78
CA GLN A 192 -1.31 27.73 -10.16
C GLN A 192 -1.51 28.61 -8.93
N HIS A 193 -2.47 28.26 -8.08
CA HIS A 193 -2.72 28.96 -6.82
C HIS A 193 -1.53 28.91 -5.87
N PHE A 194 -0.80 27.78 -5.84
CA PHE A 194 0.45 27.67 -5.09
C PHE A 194 1.46 28.75 -5.52
N LYS A 195 1.66 28.97 -6.82
CA LYS A 195 2.58 30.00 -7.33
C LYS A 195 2.16 31.40 -6.89
N GLU A 196 0.86 31.69 -6.88
CA GLU A 196 0.36 32.96 -6.35
C GLU A 196 0.60 33.10 -4.85
N CYS A 197 0.35 32.04 -4.09
CA CYS A 197 0.53 32.01 -2.64
C CYS A 197 1.99 32.20 -2.25
N VAL A 198 2.96 31.69 -3.02
CA VAL A 198 4.41 31.91 -2.74
C VAL A 198 4.73 33.40 -2.61
N ASN A 199 4.04 34.26 -3.36
CA ASN A 199 4.26 35.71 -3.32
C ASN A 199 3.38 36.42 -2.27
N LYS A 200 2.19 35.89 -1.96
CA LYS A 200 1.18 36.55 -1.12
C LYS A 200 1.14 36.03 0.34
N ASP A 201 1.25 34.72 0.52
CA ASP A 201 1.08 34.02 1.80
C ASP A 201 1.96 32.75 1.85
N LEU A 202 3.15 32.90 2.43
CA LEU A 202 4.13 31.80 2.57
C LEU A 202 3.62 30.65 3.45
N VAL A 203 2.73 30.91 4.41
CA VAL A 203 2.20 29.87 5.29
C VAL A 203 1.21 28.99 4.53
N LYS A 204 0.28 29.61 3.78
CA LYS A 204 -0.62 28.89 2.89
C LYS A 204 0.14 28.16 1.79
N ALA A 205 1.17 28.79 1.21
CA ALA A 205 2.03 28.15 0.21
C ALA A 205 2.70 26.88 0.76
N ALA A 206 3.29 26.90 1.96
CA ALA A 206 3.93 25.73 2.56
C ALA A 206 2.94 24.58 2.83
N LYS A 207 1.70 24.91 3.21
CA LYS A 207 0.62 23.92 3.38
C LYS A 207 0.22 23.30 2.05
N MET A 208 0.07 24.12 1.00
CA MET A 208 -0.23 23.68 -0.36
C MET A 208 0.87 22.79 -0.93
N GLU A 209 2.14 23.18 -0.73
CA GLU A 209 3.30 22.37 -1.09
C GLU A 209 3.22 20.97 -0.44
N THR A 210 2.83 20.91 0.83
CA THR A 210 2.68 19.64 1.54
C THR A 210 1.59 18.75 0.91
N VAL A 211 0.43 19.31 0.56
CA VAL A 211 -0.67 18.55 -0.07
C VAL A 211 -0.26 18.02 -1.44
N LEU A 212 0.26 18.90 -2.30
CA LEU A 212 0.73 18.55 -3.64
C LEU A 212 1.91 17.54 -3.60
N SER A 213 2.78 17.62 -2.59
CA SER A 213 3.84 16.62 -2.38
C SER A 213 3.29 15.21 -2.13
N HIS A 214 2.11 15.11 -1.49
CA HIS A 214 1.45 13.83 -1.25
C HIS A 214 0.67 13.32 -2.45
N VAL A 215 0.13 14.20 -3.31
CA VAL A 215 -0.39 13.81 -4.63
C VAL A 215 0.71 13.08 -5.40
N GLY A 216 1.86 13.74 -5.55
CA GLY A 216 3.12 13.14 -5.99
C GLY A 216 3.18 12.78 -7.47
N TRP A 217 2.10 12.29 -8.08
CA TRP A 217 2.08 11.97 -9.51
C TRP A 217 2.31 13.21 -10.40
N CYS A 218 2.05 14.41 -9.87
CA CYS A 218 2.33 15.68 -10.52
C CYS A 218 3.83 15.98 -10.73
N TYR A 219 4.75 15.21 -10.15
CA TYR A 219 6.19 15.32 -10.44
C TYR A 219 6.68 14.31 -11.48
N HIS A 220 5.84 13.37 -11.88
CA HIS A 220 6.20 12.36 -12.86
C HIS A 220 5.88 12.85 -14.26
N GLN A 221 6.79 12.59 -15.19
CA GLN A 221 6.66 13.00 -16.59
C GLN A 221 5.39 12.42 -17.22
N LEU A 222 5.20 11.10 -17.20
CA LEU A 222 4.05 10.46 -17.86
C LEU A 222 2.67 11.03 -17.41
N PRO A 223 2.35 11.13 -16.11
CA PRO A 223 1.13 11.81 -15.66
C PRO A 223 0.96 13.25 -16.17
N ARG A 224 2.05 14.02 -16.28
CA ARG A 224 2.01 15.40 -16.80
C ARG A 224 1.69 15.44 -18.29
N GLU A 225 2.29 14.56 -19.07
CA GLU A 225 2.03 14.45 -20.50
C GLU A 225 0.57 14.05 -20.76
N ILE A 226 0.05 13.11 -19.96
CA ILE A 226 -1.37 12.73 -20.03
C ILE A 226 -2.25 13.93 -19.66
N LEU A 227 -1.97 14.62 -18.55
CA LEU A 227 -2.75 15.79 -18.13
C LEU A 227 -2.74 16.90 -19.19
N GLY A 228 -1.59 17.18 -19.80
CA GLY A 228 -1.48 18.15 -20.91
C GLY A 228 -2.40 17.78 -22.08
N ARG A 229 -2.39 16.51 -22.51
CA ARG A 229 -3.29 16.02 -23.56
C ARG A 229 -4.77 16.10 -23.18
N LEU A 230 -5.10 15.77 -21.93
CA LEU A 230 -6.47 15.87 -21.41
C LEU A 230 -6.98 17.31 -21.43
N ILE A 231 -6.15 18.28 -21.05
CA ILE A 231 -6.50 19.70 -21.11
C ILE A 231 -6.67 20.16 -22.55
N GLN A 232 -5.77 19.77 -23.46
CA GLN A 232 -5.83 20.12 -24.89
C GLN A 232 -7.11 19.61 -25.56
N CYS A 233 -7.56 18.41 -25.22
CA CYS A 233 -8.78 17.84 -25.77
C CYS A 233 -10.06 18.18 -24.99
N ASP A 234 -9.98 19.08 -23.99
CA ASP A 234 -11.05 19.39 -23.03
C ASP A 234 -11.72 18.14 -22.42
N PHE A 235 -10.93 17.10 -22.17
CA PHE A 235 -11.40 15.82 -21.67
C PHE A 235 -12.49 15.20 -22.59
N ASP A 236 -12.38 15.36 -23.91
CA ASP A 236 -13.28 14.68 -24.85
C ASP A 236 -13.13 13.15 -24.71
N PRO A 237 -14.21 12.42 -24.34
CA PRO A 237 -14.17 10.97 -24.17
C PRO A 237 -13.98 10.21 -25.50
N LEU A 238 -14.12 10.87 -26.65
CA LEU A 238 -13.96 10.29 -27.97
C LEU A 238 -12.60 10.60 -28.62
N ASN A 239 -11.77 11.45 -27.99
CA ASN A 239 -10.48 11.86 -28.52
C ASN A 239 -9.59 10.65 -28.88
N ALA A 240 -9.22 10.54 -30.15
CA ALA A 240 -8.50 9.39 -30.68
C ALA A 240 -7.10 9.23 -30.06
N ASP A 241 -6.39 10.33 -29.86
CA ASP A 241 -5.03 10.33 -29.31
C ASP A 241 -4.99 9.87 -27.85
N CYS A 242 -5.91 10.36 -27.02
CA CYS A 242 -6.05 9.91 -25.65
C CYS A 242 -6.38 8.42 -25.59
N ARG A 243 -7.29 7.93 -26.45
CA ARG A 243 -7.61 6.49 -26.53
C ARG A 243 -6.43 5.65 -26.99
N GLN A 244 -5.66 6.12 -27.97
CA GLN A 244 -4.47 5.42 -28.47
C GLN A 244 -3.36 5.39 -27.42
N LEU A 245 -3.08 6.51 -26.75
CA LEU A 245 -2.12 6.57 -25.65
C LEU A 245 -2.55 5.65 -24.50
N CYS A 246 -3.82 5.71 -24.12
CA CYS A 246 -4.38 4.85 -23.09
C CYS A 246 -4.27 3.37 -23.49
N ALA A 247 -4.52 3.03 -24.76
CA ALA A 247 -4.33 1.68 -25.28
C ALA A 247 -2.88 1.23 -25.17
N LYS A 248 -1.91 2.06 -25.54
CA LYS A 248 -0.47 1.76 -25.39
C LYS A 248 -0.07 1.48 -23.94
N LEU A 249 -0.66 2.19 -22.98
CA LEU A 249 -0.36 2.04 -21.55
C LEU A 249 -0.99 0.79 -20.92
N TYR A 250 -2.20 0.41 -21.33
CA TYR A 250 -3.01 -0.59 -20.60
C TYR A 250 -3.37 -1.84 -21.40
N ARG A 251 -3.24 -1.84 -22.74
CA ARG A 251 -3.41 -3.05 -23.58
C ARG A 251 -2.06 -3.77 -23.77
N GLY A 252 -1.32 -3.92 -22.68
CA GLY A 252 -0.06 -4.65 -22.69
C GLY A 252 -0.26 -6.16 -22.85
N SER A 253 0.86 -6.88 -22.83
CA SER A 253 0.84 -8.33 -22.63
C SER A 253 0.24 -8.69 -21.26
N GLY A 254 -0.34 -9.88 -21.15
CA GLY A 254 -0.83 -10.43 -19.89
C GLY A 254 0.27 -10.36 -18.82
N THR A 255 0.12 -9.45 -17.85
CA THR A 255 1.12 -9.21 -16.80
C THR A 255 0.97 -10.15 -15.61
N THR A 256 0.31 -11.30 -15.79
CA THR A 256 0.19 -12.23 -14.67
C THR A 256 1.59 -12.72 -14.31
N LYS A 257 1.83 -12.86 -13.01
CA LYS A 257 3.07 -13.43 -12.48
C LYS A 257 3.40 -14.74 -13.21
N HIS A 258 2.39 -15.57 -13.45
CA HIS A 258 2.50 -16.82 -14.20
C HIS A 258 3.02 -16.62 -15.63
N CYS A 259 2.44 -15.71 -16.42
CA CYS A 259 2.92 -15.46 -17.79
C CYS A 259 4.39 -14.99 -17.80
N LEU A 260 4.77 -14.08 -16.90
CA LEU A 260 6.13 -13.55 -16.85
C LEU A 260 7.14 -14.58 -16.33
N GLU A 261 6.86 -15.22 -15.18
CA GLU A 261 7.77 -16.19 -14.57
C GLU A 261 7.93 -17.44 -15.43
N ASP A 262 6.86 -17.95 -16.01
CA ASP A 262 6.95 -19.11 -16.90
C ASP A 262 7.67 -18.76 -18.20
N THR A 263 7.51 -17.54 -18.72
CA THR A 263 8.27 -17.09 -19.90
C THR A 263 9.76 -17.00 -19.54
N PHE A 264 10.11 -16.45 -18.38
CA PHE A 264 11.50 -16.40 -17.94
C PHE A 264 12.08 -17.79 -17.67
N ALA A 265 11.31 -18.70 -17.07
CA ALA A 265 11.72 -20.08 -16.84
C ALA A 265 11.91 -20.84 -18.17
N HIS A 266 11.02 -20.64 -19.14
CA HIS A 266 11.14 -21.19 -20.48
C HIS A 266 12.38 -20.64 -21.21
N LEU A 267 12.58 -19.32 -21.18
CA LEU A 267 13.79 -18.68 -21.71
C LEU A 267 15.06 -19.20 -21.06
N GLN A 268 15.04 -19.42 -19.75
CA GLN A 268 16.15 -19.98 -19.02
C GLN A 268 16.44 -21.42 -19.48
N GLY A 269 15.41 -22.26 -19.60
CA GLY A 269 15.52 -23.62 -20.14
C GLY A 269 16.11 -23.63 -21.56
N MET A 270 15.62 -22.76 -22.44
CA MET A 270 16.14 -22.63 -23.81
C MET A 270 17.57 -22.10 -23.82
N SER A 271 17.92 -21.14 -22.96
CA SER A 271 19.28 -20.64 -22.85
C SER A 271 20.27 -21.70 -22.37
N HIS A 272 19.84 -22.60 -21.48
CA HIS A 272 20.65 -23.73 -21.03
C HIS A 272 20.86 -24.76 -22.14
N ALA A 273 19.84 -25.00 -22.97
CA ALA A 273 19.91 -25.96 -24.07
C ALA A 273 20.69 -25.43 -25.29
N ALA A 274 20.57 -24.13 -25.61
CA ALA A 274 21.08 -23.56 -26.85
C ALA A 274 22.50 -22.96 -26.73
N SER A 275 23.01 -22.70 -25.52
CA SER A 275 24.30 -22.02 -25.33
C SER A 275 25.03 -22.49 -24.08
N ASN A 276 26.27 -22.98 -24.25
CA ASN A 276 27.16 -23.32 -23.14
C ASN A 276 27.46 -22.11 -22.23
N ASN A 277 27.41 -20.89 -22.78
CA ASN A 277 27.66 -19.65 -22.04
C ASN A 277 26.38 -19.02 -21.47
N ARG A 278 25.21 -19.67 -21.63
CA ARG A 278 23.90 -19.17 -21.17
C ARG A 278 23.58 -17.75 -21.69
N LYS A 279 24.09 -17.40 -22.88
CA LYS A 279 23.83 -16.12 -23.54
C LYS A 279 22.94 -16.36 -24.74
N MET A 280 21.80 -15.66 -24.76
CA MET A 280 20.93 -15.55 -25.92
C MET A 280 20.94 -14.11 -26.44
N SER A 281 20.98 -13.97 -27.78
CA SER A 281 20.75 -12.70 -28.44
C SER A 281 19.36 -12.16 -28.12
N HIS A 282 19.13 -10.86 -28.25
CA HIS A 282 17.80 -10.27 -28.03
C HIS A 282 16.74 -10.88 -28.94
N PHE A 283 17.11 -11.20 -30.18
CA PHE A 283 16.21 -11.87 -31.13
C PHE A 283 15.88 -13.30 -30.71
N ALA A 284 16.87 -14.08 -30.27
CA ALA A 284 16.61 -15.42 -29.72
C ALA A 284 15.74 -15.36 -28.45
N ARG A 285 15.94 -14.36 -27.59
CA ARG A 285 15.04 -14.14 -26.42
C ARG A 285 13.62 -13.83 -26.87
N LEU A 286 13.43 -12.93 -27.82
CA LEU A 286 12.10 -12.60 -28.33
C LEU A 286 11.44 -13.85 -28.95
N PHE A 287 12.18 -14.59 -29.79
CA PHE A 287 11.72 -15.80 -30.43
C PHE A 287 11.34 -16.89 -29.42
N TYR A 288 12.23 -17.24 -28.49
CA TYR A 288 11.90 -18.26 -27.48
C TYR A 288 10.83 -17.80 -26.49
N ALA A 289 10.75 -16.50 -26.19
CA ALA A 289 9.63 -15.97 -25.40
C ALA A 289 8.31 -16.17 -26.14
N SER A 290 8.31 -15.93 -27.45
CA SER A 290 7.13 -16.10 -28.32
C SER A 290 6.64 -17.56 -28.37
N THR A 291 7.54 -18.53 -28.20
CA THR A 291 7.19 -19.96 -28.18
C THR A 291 6.82 -20.48 -26.78
N ALA A 292 6.90 -19.64 -25.74
CA ALA A 292 6.50 -20.06 -24.40
C ALA A 292 4.99 -20.37 -24.36
N ARG A 293 4.62 -21.56 -23.86
CA ARG A 293 3.21 -21.99 -23.78
C ARG A 293 2.33 -20.99 -22.99
N CYS A 294 2.92 -20.33 -22.00
CA CYS A 294 2.26 -19.32 -21.18
C CYS A 294 1.97 -18.00 -21.92
N VAL A 295 2.66 -17.73 -23.03
CA VAL A 295 2.37 -16.58 -23.91
C VAL A 295 1.16 -16.89 -24.77
N ALA A 296 1.05 -18.12 -25.28
CA ALA A 296 -0.13 -18.59 -26.01
C ALA A 296 -1.40 -18.60 -25.13
N SER A 297 -1.28 -18.94 -23.85
CA SER A 297 -2.41 -18.87 -22.91
C SER A 297 -2.72 -17.46 -22.38
N GLY A 298 -1.84 -16.48 -22.64
CA GLY A 298 -2.02 -15.09 -22.22
C GLY A 298 -2.89 -14.24 -23.15
N GLY A 299 -3.52 -14.85 -24.17
CA GLY A 299 -4.42 -14.16 -25.11
C GLY A 299 -3.74 -13.19 -26.07
N ILE A 300 -2.40 -13.11 -26.04
CA ILE A 300 -1.65 -12.33 -27.02
C ILE A 300 -1.48 -13.20 -28.24
N ARG A 301 -1.92 -12.71 -29.40
CA ARG A 301 -1.54 -13.32 -30.67
C ARG A 301 -0.03 -13.20 -30.80
N THR A 302 0.67 -14.28 -30.51
CA THR A 302 2.10 -14.34 -30.73
C THR A 302 2.34 -14.20 -32.23
N ILE A 303 3.09 -13.18 -32.63
CA ILE A 303 3.58 -13.10 -34.02
C ILE A 303 4.62 -14.20 -34.15
N ILE A 304 4.23 -15.31 -34.76
CA ILE A 304 5.14 -16.41 -35.08
C ILE A 304 5.57 -16.14 -36.52
N PRO A 305 6.87 -15.89 -36.77
CA PRO A 305 7.35 -15.66 -38.12
C PRO A 305 7.07 -16.90 -38.97
N ASP A 306 6.43 -16.71 -40.12
CA ASP A 306 6.17 -17.78 -41.08
C ASP A 306 7.34 -17.96 -42.04
N LYS A 307 7.23 -18.93 -42.96
CA LYS A 307 8.30 -19.21 -43.93
C LYS A 307 8.61 -17.99 -44.80
N GLU A 308 7.61 -17.19 -45.13
CA GLU A 308 7.77 -16.01 -46.00
C GLU A 308 8.54 -14.92 -45.28
N ASP A 309 8.28 -14.73 -43.97
CA ASP A 309 9.08 -13.85 -43.11
C ASP A 309 10.55 -14.29 -43.07
N TRP A 310 10.81 -15.60 -43.01
CA TRP A 310 12.18 -16.15 -43.05
C TRP A 310 12.85 -15.99 -44.40
N ASP A 311 12.13 -16.25 -45.48
CA ASP A 311 12.64 -16.09 -46.84
C ASP A 311 12.94 -14.61 -47.12
N ALA A 312 12.11 -13.68 -46.63
CA ALA A 312 12.35 -12.24 -46.68
C ALA A 312 13.58 -11.85 -45.84
N TYR A 313 13.67 -12.32 -44.59
CA TYR A 313 14.82 -12.10 -43.71
C TYR A 313 16.15 -12.55 -44.35
N MET A 314 16.17 -13.72 -44.99
CA MET A 314 17.37 -14.28 -45.61
C MET A 314 17.73 -13.61 -46.94
N LYS A 315 16.75 -13.07 -47.68
CA LYS A 315 16.97 -12.43 -49.00
C LYS A 315 17.37 -10.97 -48.91
N GLU A 316 16.69 -10.20 -48.07
CA GLU A 316 16.83 -8.73 -48.07
C GLU A 316 17.92 -8.25 -47.10
N GLY A 317 18.32 -9.10 -46.14
CA GLY A 317 19.12 -8.66 -45.00
C GLY A 317 18.29 -7.71 -44.12
N VAL A 318 18.72 -7.50 -42.87
CA VAL A 318 17.89 -6.75 -41.95
C VAL A 318 18.20 -5.27 -42.01
N ASP A 319 17.31 -4.47 -42.60
CA ASP A 319 17.24 -3.06 -42.23
C ASP A 319 16.53 -2.94 -40.88
N PHE A 320 17.27 -2.84 -39.78
CA PHE A 320 16.67 -2.62 -38.47
C PHE A 320 16.22 -1.17 -38.24
N GLY A 321 16.41 -0.27 -39.20
CA GLY A 321 16.11 1.16 -39.06
C GLY A 321 14.67 1.42 -38.62
N HIS A 322 13.71 0.78 -39.27
CA HIS A 322 12.28 0.94 -39.00
C HIS A 322 11.83 0.25 -37.69
N LEU A 323 12.41 -0.90 -37.33
CA LEU A 323 12.13 -1.52 -36.02
C LEU A 323 12.68 -0.67 -34.87
N LYS A 324 13.81 0.01 -35.08
CA LYS A 324 14.37 0.95 -34.11
C LYS A 324 13.38 2.07 -33.84
N GLU A 325 12.67 2.58 -34.84
CA GLU A 325 11.62 3.61 -34.66
C GLU A 325 10.41 3.12 -33.85
N ILE A 326 10.01 1.85 -34.02
CA ILE A 326 8.89 1.24 -33.27
C ILE A 326 9.21 1.11 -31.77
N PHE A 327 10.47 0.87 -31.42
CA PHE A 327 10.94 0.80 -30.03
C PHE A 327 11.65 2.07 -29.56
N ASP A 328 11.77 3.10 -30.40
CA ASP A 328 12.36 4.38 -30.02
C ASP A 328 11.34 5.13 -29.18
N SER A 329 11.60 5.25 -27.88
CA SER A 329 10.80 6.10 -26.99
C SER A 329 10.66 7.55 -27.50
N GLY A 330 11.60 8.02 -28.32
CA GLY A 330 11.58 9.34 -28.96
C GLY A 330 10.64 9.47 -30.17
N SER A 331 10.11 8.36 -30.73
CA SER A 331 9.12 8.39 -31.82
C SER A 331 7.70 8.65 -31.33
N SER A 332 7.48 8.62 -30.00
CA SER A 332 6.27 9.14 -29.40
C SER A 332 6.28 10.65 -29.62
N SER A 333 5.61 11.14 -30.66
CA SER A 333 5.43 12.56 -30.89
C SER A 333 4.70 13.13 -29.67
N MET A 334 5.47 13.77 -28.80
CA MET A 334 4.94 14.73 -27.85
C MET A 334 4.18 15.76 -28.69
N PRO A 335 2.93 16.11 -28.34
CA PRO A 335 2.24 17.15 -29.07
C PRO A 335 3.15 18.37 -29.05
N GLU A 336 3.59 18.78 -30.24
CA GLU A 336 4.33 20.03 -30.35
C GLU A 336 3.37 21.11 -29.85
N PRO A 337 3.84 22.01 -28.99
CA PRO A 337 2.99 23.05 -28.49
C PRO A 337 2.44 23.87 -29.69
N GLU A 338 1.12 23.81 -29.95
CA GLU A 338 0.41 24.53 -31.02
C GLU A 338 0.66 26.05 -30.97
N SER A 339 1.06 26.56 -29.80
CA SER A 339 1.55 27.93 -29.59
C SER A 339 2.59 27.94 -28.47
N ALA A 340 3.41 28.99 -28.36
CA ALA A 340 4.32 29.19 -27.22
C ALA A 340 3.60 29.18 -25.85
N ASP A 341 2.28 29.41 -25.86
CA ASP A 341 1.38 29.38 -24.70
C ASP A 341 0.67 28.02 -24.50
N SER A 342 0.81 27.08 -25.43
CA SER A 342 0.13 25.79 -25.37
C SER A 342 0.82 24.81 -24.41
N VAL A 343 -0.02 24.00 -23.78
CA VAL A 343 0.16 23.44 -22.43
C VAL A 343 1.17 22.28 -22.39
N LEU A 344 2.45 22.57 -22.57
CA LEU A 344 3.45 21.81 -21.82
C LEU A 344 3.27 22.24 -20.37
N VAL A 345 2.58 21.45 -19.55
CA VAL A 345 2.41 21.76 -18.12
C VAL A 345 3.81 21.82 -17.51
N PRO A 346 4.38 23.01 -17.28
CA PRO A 346 5.76 23.09 -16.85
C PRO A 346 5.82 22.49 -15.45
N LYS A 347 6.97 21.90 -15.11
CA LYS A 347 7.21 21.50 -13.73
C LYS A 347 6.94 22.72 -12.84
N PRO A 348 6.24 22.58 -11.69
CA PRO A 348 5.90 23.73 -10.87
C PRO A 348 7.18 24.44 -10.45
N GLU A 349 7.39 25.66 -10.96
CA GLU A 349 8.48 26.52 -10.53
C GLU A 349 8.36 26.77 -9.03
N GLY A 350 9.48 26.73 -8.31
CA GLY A 350 9.51 26.92 -6.86
C GLY A 350 9.24 25.67 -6.02
N MET A 351 8.63 24.62 -6.56
CA MET A 351 8.63 23.31 -5.89
C MET A 351 10.00 22.68 -6.05
N GLN A 352 10.75 22.62 -4.94
CA GLN A 352 11.94 21.77 -4.93
C GLN A 352 11.49 20.37 -5.31
N ALA A 353 12.22 19.69 -6.20
CA ALA A 353 12.17 18.23 -6.28
C ALA A 353 12.80 17.65 -5.00
N GLY A 354 12.25 18.04 -3.84
CA GLY A 354 12.49 17.43 -2.55
C GLY A 354 12.27 15.94 -2.72
N GLY A 355 13.09 15.17 -2.00
CA GLY A 355 13.33 13.76 -2.26
C GLY A 355 12.08 12.96 -2.65
N TRP A 356 12.29 11.98 -3.53
CA TRP A 356 11.29 11.03 -4.01
C TRP A 356 10.16 10.79 -3.00
N LYS A 357 8.90 11.01 -3.44
CA LYS A 357 7.71 10.66 -2.65
C LYS A 357 7.90 9.26 -2.09
N ALA A 358 7.59 9.07 -0.81
CA ALA A 358 7.64 7.77 -0.17
C ALA A 358 6.86 6.76 -1.03
N ALA A 359 7.47 5.67 -1.45
CA ALA A 359 6.78 4.64 -2.21
C ALA A 359 5.92 3.77 -1.27
N GLY A 360 4.82 3.22 -1.80
CA GLY A 360 4.05 2.17 -1.13
C GLY A 360 2.56 2.48 -0.94
N PRO A 361 1.79 1.51 -0.41
CA PRO A 361 0.33 1.58 -0.35
C PRO A 361 -0.20 2.79 0.41
N GLU A 362 0.40 3.12 1.56
CA GLU A 362 -0.06 4.25 2.39
C GLU A 362 0.15 5.60 1.68
N SER A 363 1.24 5.73 0.93
CA SER A 363 1.54 6.94 0.17
C SER A 363 0.60 7.13 -1.02
N ASN A 364 0.19 6.03 -1.66
CA ASN A 364 -0.82 6.05 -2.73
C ASN A 364 -2.21 6.40 -2.18
N GLN A 365 -2.58 5.84 -1.03
CA GLN A 365 -3.81 6.16 -0.30
C GLN A 365 -3.86 7.65 0.09
N ARG A 366 -2.75 8.16 0.61
CA ARG A 366 -2.61 9.58 0.96
C ARG A 366 -2.70 10.47 -0.28
N GLY A 367 -2.12 10.05 -1.39
CA GLY A 367 -2.24 10.74 -2.67
C GLY A 367 -3.69 10.83 -3.15
N ALA A 368 -4.44 9.72 -3.08
CA ALA A 368 -5.86 9.71 -3.44
C ALA A 368 -6.69 10.63 -2.54
N ALA A 369 -6.44 10.61 -1.23
CA ALA A 369 -7.10 11.52 -0.28
C ALA A 369 -6.73 13.00 -0.53
N ALA A 370 -5.49 13.28 -0.97
CA ALA A 370 -5.05 14.63 -1.31
C ALA A 370 -5.73 15.13 -2.59
N VAL A 371 -5.83 14.31 -3.64
CA VAL A 371 -6.58 14.64 -4.87
C VAL A 371 -8.04 14.99 -4.53
N ALA A 372 -8.70 14.11 -3.78
CA ALA A 372 -10.10 14.34 -3.39
C ALA A 372 -10.28 15.62 -2.56
N TYR A 373 -9.35 15.91 -1.63
CA TYR A 373 -9.37 17.15 -0.85
C TYR A 373 -9.20 18.40 -1.73
N LEU A 374 -8.26 18.37 -2.68
CA LEU A 374 -8.05 19.51 -3.59
C LEU A 374 -9.28 19.78 -4.46
N GLY A 375 -10.00 18.74 -4.88
CA GLY A 375 -11.28 18.89 -5.58
C GLY A 375 -12.39 19.45 -4.69
N MET A 376 -12.55 18.92 -3.48
CA MET A 376 -13.59 19.39 -2.57
C MET A 376 -13.42 20.87 -2.17
N ASP A 377 -12.20 21.27 -1.82
CA ASP A 377 -11.91 22.61 -1.28
C ASP A 377 -11.62 23.65 -2.38
N GLN A 378 -11.75 23.27 -3.66
CA GLN A 378 -11.53 24.15 -4.81
C GLN A 378 -12.51 25.34 -4.81
N THR A 379 -13.79 25.07 -4.52
CA THR A 379 -14.85 26.09 -4.50
C THR A 379 -14.61 27.16 -3.43
N ASP A 380 -13.93 26.79 -2.34
CA ASP A 380 -13.54 27.66 -1.25
C ASP A 380 -12.11 28.22 -1.41
N ASN A 381 -11.53 28.12 -2.61
CA ASN A 381 -10.17 28.56 -2.94
C ASN A 381 -9.11 28.04 -1.95
N TRP A 382 -9.27 26.77 -1.58
CA TRP A 382 -8.46 26.03 -0.60
C TRP A 382 -8.29 26.77 0.73
N SER A 383 -9.35 27.43 1.20
CA SER A 383 -9.34 28.18 2.45
C SER A 383 -9.27 27.26 3.69
N HIS A 384 -9.56 25.96 3.54
CA HIS A 384 -9.56 24.98 4.63
C HIS A 384 -8.29 24.13 4.72
N ILE A 385 -7.21 24.50 4.01
CA ILE A 385 -5.97 23.71 3.94
C ILE A 385 -5.24 23.54 5.28
N ASP A 386 -5.45 24.47 6.20
CA ASP A 386 -4.93 24.38 7.55
C ASP A 386 -5.80 23.51 8.48
N LYS A 387 -7.03 23.18 8.06
CA LYS A 387 -8.07 22.48 8.83
C LYS A 387 -8.37 21.06 8.36
N CYS A 388 -7.92 20.65 7.17
CA CYS A 388 -8.17 19.32 6.59
C CYS A 388 -7.77 18.13 7.49
N TRP A 389 -6.89 18.35 8.48
CA TRP A 389 -6.51 17.35 9.46
C TRP A 389 -7.66 16.96 10.41
N ALA A 390 -8.69 17.79 10.57
CA ALA A 390 -9.80 17.57 11.51
C ALA A 390 -10.68 16.37 11.12
N GLY A 391 -10.58 15.88 9.89
CA GLY A 391 -11.13 14.58 9.49
C GLY A 391 -10.56 13.39 10.28
N CYS A 392 -9.45 13.55 11.02
CA CYS A 392 -8.91 12.49 11.88
C CYS A 392 -9.87 12.03 12.99
N LEU A 393 -10.88 12.83 13.32
CA LEU A 393 -11.93 12.48 14.28
C LEU A 393 -12.91 11.42 13.73
N LEU A 394 -12.95 11.24 12.41
CA LEU A 394 -13.75 10.20 11.74
C LEU A 394 -13.05 8.84 11.88
N SER A 395 -13.53 8.08 12.84
CA SER A 395 -13.01 6.78 13.25
C SER A 395 -13.49 5.68 12.33
N LYS A 396 -12.56 4.80 11.96
CA LYS A 396 -12.86 3.58 11.23
C LYS A 396 -13.83 2.69 12.02
N GLY A 397 -14.89 2.22 11.36
CA GLY A 397 -15.87 1.27 11.91
C GLY A 397 -16.99 1.94 12.70
N LYS A 398 -17.13 3.26 12.53
CA LYS A 398 -18.19 4.05 13.14
C LYS A 398 -19.11 4.64 12.09
N VAL A 399 -20.34 4.88 12.50
CA VAL A 399 -21.36 5.52 11.69
C VAL A 399 -21.40 7.00 12.02
N TYR A 400 -21.45 7.80 10.97
CA TYR A 400 -21.60 9.25 11.05
C TYR A 400 -22.83 9.69 10.27
N TYR A 401 -23.57 10.64 10.81
CA TYR A 401 -24.67 11.30 10.11
C TYR A 401 -24.20 12.66 9.63
N HIS A 402 -24.32 12.91 8.33
CA HIS A 402 -24.08 14.22 7.73
C HIS A 402 -25.37 15.03 7.84
N THR A 403 -25.34 16.10 8.62
CA THR A 403 -26.54 16.91 8.93
C THR A 403 -27.09 17.64 7.72
N GLU A 404 -26.22 18.12 6.83
CA GLU A 404 -26.60 18.84 5.61
C GLU A 404 -27.20 17.90 4.55
N ASP A 405 -26.52 16.79 4.24
CA ASP A 405 -27.00 15.82 3.23
C ASP A 405 -28.08 14.87 3.77
N ARG A 406 -28.27 14.82 5.08
CA ARG A 406 -29.18 13.91 5.80
C ARG A 406 -28.92 12.43 5.52
N LYS A 407 -27.64 12.05 5.47
CA LYS A 407 -27.18 10.70 5.12
C LYS A 407 -26.33 10.07 6.20
N TYR A 408 -26.41 8.76 6.32
CA TYR A 408 -25.58 7.96 7.23
C TYR A 408 -24.42 7.34 6.47
N PHE A 409 -23.22 7.40 7.05
CA PHE A 409 -22.01 6.86 6.44
C PHE A 409 -21.26 5.96 7.42
N LEU A 410 -20.97 4.73 7.00
CA LEU A 410 -20.03 3.85 7.69
C LEU A 410 -18.61 4.19 7.26
N CYS A 411 -17.78 4.65 8.21
CA CYS A 411 -16.43 5.14 7.94
C CYS A 411 -15.40 4.01 7.81
N PHE A 412 -14.63 4.01 6.71
CA PHE A 412 -13.46 3.16 6.45
C PHE A 412 -12.15 3.73 6.99
N GLY A 413 -12.21 4.88 7.67
CA GLY A 413 -11.08 5.51 8.35
C GLY A 413 -10.43 6.64 7.57
N PHE A 414 -9.62 7.42 8.28
CA PHE A 414 -8.99 8.64 7.80
C PHE A 414 -7.57 8.44 7.25
N LYS A 415 -7.23 9.17 6.18
CA LYS A 415 -5.89 9.20 5.54
C LYS A 415 -5.42 10.63 5.29
N THR A 416 -4.97 11.30 6.36
CA THR A 416 -4.33 12.64 6.36
C THR A 416 -5.21 13.81 5.93
N TYR A 417 -6.03 13.66 4.89
CA TYR A 417 -6.83 14.73 4.29
C TYR A 417 -8.33 14.43 4.28
N ALA A 418 -8.68 13.16 4.11
CA ALA A 418 -10.07 12.71 4.02
C ALA A 418 -10.24 11.36 4.72
N ALA A 419 -11.44 11.10 5.22
CA ALA A 419 -11.88 9.75 5.51
C ALA A 419 -12.63 9.18 4.29
N LEU A 420 -12.70 7.87 4.21
CA LEU A 420 -13.51 7.19 3.20
C LEU A 420 -14.73 6.59 3.88
N GLY A 421 -15.90 6.64 3.23
CA GLY A 421 -17.14 6.11 3.78
C GLY A 421 -18.01 5.43 2.73
N VAL A 422 -18.92 4.59 3.21
CA VAL A 422 -20.01 4.02 2.40
C VAL A 422 -21.34 4.48 2.98
N GLU A 423 -22.25 4.90 2.11
CA GLU A 423 -23.61 5.29 2.50
C GLU A 423 -24.37 4.07 3.04
N CYS A 424 -25.02 4.25 4.20
CA CYS A 424 -25.88 3.25 4.81
C CYS A 424 -27.32 3.45 4.36
N LYS A 425 -27.97 2.35 3.95
CA LYS A 425 -29.42 2.32 3.76
C LYS A 425 -30.11 2.33 5.12
N VAL A 426 -31.09 3.20 5.26
CA VAL A 426 -31.85 3.41 6.49
C VAL A 426 -33.14 2.61 6.44
N TYR A 427 -33.40 1.85 7.49
CA TYR A 427 -34.65 1.15 7.73
C TYR A 427 -35.24 1.66 9.04
N GLN A 428 -36.51 2.05 9.02
CA GLN A 428 -37.23 2.53 10.20
C GLN A 428 -38.31 1.50 10.54
N SER A 429 -38.30 1.03 11.78
CA SER A 429 -39.34 0.16 12.32
C SER A 429 -39.76 0.73 13.67
N GLY A 430 -40.99 1.26 13.73
CA GLY A 430 -41.47 2.09 14.83
C GLY A 430 -40.52 3.27 15.12
N ASP A 431 -40.07 3.36 16.37
CA ASP A 431 -39.12 4.37 16.83
C ASP A 431 -37.65 3.94 16.70
N GLN A 432 -37.33 2.82 16.06
CA GLN A 432 -35.96 2.37 15.93
C GLN A 432 -35.42 2.59 14.52
N VAL A 433 -34.13 2.95 14.44
CA VAL A 433 -33.41 3.16 13.18
C VAL A 433 -32.37 2.08 13.03
N PHE A 434 -32.48 1.31 11.95
CA PHE A 434 -31.56 0.25 11.57
C PHE A 434 -30.82 0.64 10.31
N LEU A 435 -29.52 0.36 10.29
CA LEU A 435 -28.65 0.75 9.20
C LEU A 435 -28.03 -0.50 8.57
N LEU A 436 -28.06 -0.54 7.25
CA LEU A 436 -27.37 -1.55 6.45
C LEU A 436 -26.36 -0.87 5.53
N PRO A 437 -25.06 -1.18 5.61
CA PRO A 437 -24.06 -0.64 4.69
C PRO A 437 -24.18 -1.33 3.32
N ASP A 438 -25.20 -0.94 2.56
CA ASP A 438 -25.55 -1.55 1.28
C ASP A 438 -24.85 -0.84 0.11
N GLY A 439 -24.56 0.46 0.25
CA GLY A 439 -24.00 1.28 -0.81
C GLY A 439 -24.81 1.20 -2.10
N ALA A 440 -26.13 0.95 -2.03
CA ALA A 440 -26.98 0.64 -3.18
C ALA A 440 -26.79 1.66 -4.32
N GLY A 441 -26.09 1.22 -5.38
CA GLY A 441 -25.65 2.04 -6.50
C GLY A 441 -24.24 1.65 -6.97
N PHE A 442 -23.92 1.89 -8.25
CA PHE A 442 -22.54 1.78 -8.75
C PHE A 442 -21.69 3.02 -8.41
N SER A 443 -22.01 3.71 -7.31
CA SER A 443 -21.25 4.85 -6.84
C SER A 443 -20.01 4.38 -6.08
N LEU A 444 -18.84 4.89 -6.47
CA LEU A 444 -17.60 4.76 -5.69
C LEU A 444 -17.79 5.24 -4.23
N PRO A 445 -16.93 4.82 -3.28
CA PRO A 445 -17.06 5.27 -1.90
C PRO A 445 -16.89 6.78 -1.79
N THR A 446 -17.57 7.37 -0.82
CA THR A 446 -17.61 8.81 -0.60
C THR A 446 -16.43 9.25 0.25
N PHE A 447 -15.74 10.31 -0.16
CA PHE A 447 -14.77 10.99 0.70
C PHE A 447 -15.51 11.86 1.71
N LEU A 448 -15.20 11.67 2.99
CA LEU A 448 -15.78 12.40 4.10
C LEU A 448 -14.76 13.46 4.56
N PHE A 449 -15.15 14.72 4.55
CA PHE A 449 -14.31 15.86 4.93
C PHE A 449 -14.86 16.53 6.18
N ASN A 450 -13.98 16.87 7.12
CA ASN A 450 -14.33 17.66 8.29
C ASN A 450 -13.26 18.73 8.51
N TYR A 451 -13.70 19.97 8.70
CA TYR A 451 -12.83 21.14 8.85
C TYR A 451 -12.96 21.82 10.22
N SER A 452 -13.86 21.34 11.09
CA SER A 452 -14.10 21.92 12.41
C SER A 452 -14.07 20.86 13.51
N VAL A 453 -13.64 21.26 14.70
CA VAL A 453 -13.72 20.46 15.93
C VAL A 453 -14.83 20.94 16.87
N GLN A 454 -15.44 22.09 16.55
CA GLN A 454 -16.55 22.67 17.32
C GLN A 454 -17.85 22.00 16.89
N ASP A 455 -18.69 21.66 17.87
CA ASP A 455 -19.91 20.87 17.65
C ASP A 455 -20.96 21.58 16.80
N ASP A 456 -21.02 22.90 16.87
CA ASP A 456 -21.93 23.77 16.13
C ASP A 456 -21.49 24.02 14.68
N ALA A 457 -20.20 23.92 14.40
CA ALA A 457 -19.63 24.18 13.08
C ALA A 457 -19.24 22.92 12.31
N THR A 458 -19.35 21.73 12.91
CA THR A 458 -19.11 20.46 12.21
C THR A 458 -20.43 19.92 11.65
N PRO A 459 -20.50 19.55 10.35
CA PRO A 459 -21.72 18.98 9.80
C PRO A 459 -21.90 17.50 10.18
N TRP A 460 -20.98 16.93 10.97
CA TRP A 460 -20.95 15.50 11.29
C TRP A 460 -21.36 15.21 12.73
N LEU A 461 -22.34 14.33 12.88
CA LEU A 461 -22.71 13.73 14.16
C LEU A 461 -22.24 12.27 14.19
N HIS A 462 -21.59 11.86 15.27
CA HIS A 462 -21.33 10.44 15.49
C HIS A 462 -22.64 9.77 15.91
N MET A 463 -23.01 8.69 15.23
CA MET A 463 -24.22 7.91 15.55
C MET A 463 -23.78 6.63 16.27
N PRO A 464 -23.97 6.53 17.60
CA PRO A 464 -23.73 5.29 18.31
C PRO A 464 -24.59 4.18 17.74
N THR A 465 -23.95 3.07 17.38
CA THR A 465 -24.61 1.89 16.84
C THR A 465 -24.19 0.64 17.57
N GLU A 466 -25.09 -0.32 17.67
CA GLU A 466 -24.82 -1.68 18.10
C GLU A 466 -25.25 -2.68 17.04
N VAL A 467 -24.65 -3.87 17.07
CA VAL A 467 -25.01 -4.96 16.16
C VAL A 467 -26.29 -5.61 16.67
N THR A 468 -27.29 -5.78 15.80
CA THR A 468 -28.54 -6.46 16.14
C THR A 468 -28.62 -7.82 15.46
N LEU A 469 -28.89 -8.84 16.27
CA LEU A 469 -29.04 -10.22 15.83
C LEU A 469 -30.30 -10.43 14.97
N PRO A 470 -30.30 -11.43 14.07
CA PRO A 470 -31.47 -11.75 13.25
C PRO A 470 -32.73 -12.01 14.07
N CYS A 471 -32.63 -12.77 15.17
CA CYS A 471 -33.75 -13.05 16.09
C CYS A 471 -34.28 -11.82 16.85
N ARG A 472 -33.55 -10.70 16.86
CA ARG A 472 -33.93 -9.45 17.52
C ARG A 472 -34.39 -8.37 16.54
N LEU A 473 -34.42 -8.69 15.24
CA LEU A 473 -34.94 -7.75 14.24
C LEU A 473 -36.47 -7.68 14.31
N PRO A 474 -37.05 -6.50 14.11
CA PRO A 474 -38.46 -6.36 13.81
C PRO A 474 -38.88 -7.19 12.59
N GLU A 475 -40.11 -7.72 12.62
CA GLU A 475 -40.66 -8.62 11.58
C GLU A 475 -40.77 -7.96 10.19
N ASP A 476 -40.81 -6.62 10.13
CA ASP A 476 -40.88 -5.85 8.90
C ASP A 476 -39.52 -5.71 8.17
N LEU A 477 -38.42 -6.12 8.81
CA LEU A 477 -37.08 -6.06 8.23
C LEU A 477 -36.69 -7.39 7.59
N ILE A 478 -35.95 -7.30 6.47
CA ILE A 478 -35.38 -8.48 5.82
C ILE A 478 -34.35 -9.11 6.77
N LEU A 479 -34.44 -10.42 6.96
CA LEU A 479 -33.55 -11.19 7.82
C LEU A 479 -32.07 -10.94 7.52
N GLY A 480 -31.30 -10.57 8.55
CA GLY A 480 -29.89 -10.18 8.41
C GLY A 480 -29.27 -9.76 9.74
N ILE A 481 -28.04 -9.23 9.70
CA ILE A 481 -27.46 -8.48 10.81
C ILE A 481 -27.46 -6.99 10.44
N TYR A 482 -27.97 -6.14 11.33
CA TYR A 482 -28.08 -4.69 11.13
C TYR A 482 -27.31 -3.92 12.21
N LEU A 483 -27.03 -2.66 11.93
CA LEU A 483 -26.53 -1.70 12.91
C LEU A 483 -27.71 -0.88 13.45
N ARG A 484 -28.15 -1.14 14.68
CA ARG A 484 -29.20 -0.34 15.34
C ARG A 484 -28.59 0.93 15.91
N VAL A 485 -29.19 2.07 15.61
CA VAL A 485 -28.82 3.37 16.18
C VAL A 485 -29.36 3.45 17.61
N THR A 486 -28.47 3.54 18.59
CA THR A 486 -28.86 3.59 20.01
C THR A 486 -29.17 4.99 20.52
N GLU A 487 -28.67 6.02 19.84
CA GLU A 487 -28.88 7.42 20.23
C GLU A 487 -29.19 8.28 19.00
N LYS A 488 -30.48 8.53 18.74
CA LYS A 488 -30.99 9.26 17.56
C LYS A 488 -30.49 10.70 17.46
N ALA A 489 -30.24 11.36 18.59
CA ALA A 489 -29.72 12.73 18.61
C ALA A 489 -28.28 12.82 18.07
N GLY A 490 -27.57 11.68 18.00
CA GLY A 490 -26.15 11.64 17.72
C GLY A 490 -25.32 12.23 18.85
N ARG A 491 -24.00 12.17 18.70
CA ARG A 491 -23.03 12.73 19.63
C ARG A 491 -22.07 13.67 18.90
N SER A 492 -21.54 14.63 19.66
CA SER A 492 -20.38 15.42 19.28
C SER A 492 -19.28 14.54 18.69
N LEU A 493 -18.74 14.97 17.54
CA LEU A 493 -17.67 14.28 16.84
C LEU A 493 -16.40 14.21 17.69
N LEU A 494 -15.98 15.34 18.27
CA LEU A 494 -14.78 15.42 19.11
C LEU A 494 -14.93 14.58 20.37
N ARG A 495 -16.06 14.72 21.08
CA ARG A 495 -16.35 13.94 22.30
C ARG A 495 -16.27 12.44 22.02
N SER A 496 -16.92 11.99 20.95
CA SER A 496 -16.94 10.59 20.55
C SER A 496 -15.55 10.08 20.17
N ALA A 497 -14.75 10.87 19.45
CA ALA A 497 -13.38 10.49 19.09
C ALA A 497 -12.48 10.31 20.33
N LEU A 498 -12.62 11.18 21.33
CA LEU A 498 -11.88 11.07 22.60
C LEU A 498 -12.32 9.85 23.42
N GLU A 499 -13.63 9.62 23.55
CA GLU A 499 -14.18 8.42 24.23
C GLU A 499 -13.65 7.14 23.58
N GLN A 500 -13.58 7.09 22.26
CA GLN A 500 -13.14 5.92 21.49
C GLN A 500 -11.61 5.71 21.48
N GLY A 501 -10.83 6.67 21.97
CA GLY A 501 -9.38 6.58 21.99
C GLY A 501 -8.73 6.74 20.61
N VAL A 502 -9.22 7.66 19.79
CA VAL A 502 -8.61 7.97 18.47
C VAL A 502 -7.17 8.42 18.65
N PHE A 503 -6.27 7.86 17.85
CA PHE A 503 -4.87 8.28 17.89
C PHE A 503 -4.73 9.69 17.32
N LEU A 504 -4.36 10.64 18.19
CA LEU A 504 -4.06 12.02 17.81
C LEU A 504 -2.56 12.30 17.95
N THR A 505 -1.98 12.96 16.96
CA THR A 505 -0.61 13.45 17.02
C THR A 505 -0.52 14.73 17.86
N VAL A 506 0.66 15.08 18.39
CA VAL A 506 0.85 16.32 19.16
C VAL A 506 0.44 17.57 18.37
N PRO A 507 0.78 17.73 17.07
CA PRO A 507 0.31 18.86 16.27
C PRO A 507 -1.22 18.93 16.16
N GLN A 508 -1.91 17.80 15.98
CA GLN A 508 -3.37 17.75 15.92
C GLN A 508 -3.98 18.17 17.26
N ILE A 509 -3.49 17.64 18.38
CA ILE A 509 -3.99 18.00 19.72
C ILE A 509 -3.82 19.50 19.97
N LYS A 510 -2.66 20.07 19.64
CA LYS A 510 -2.42 21.52 19.75
C LYS A 510 -3.38 22.32 18.87
N SER A 511 -3.71 21.82 17.69
CA SER A 511 -4.65 22.48 16.78
C SER A 511 -6.09 22.42 17.31
N ILE A 512 -6.51 21.31 17.92
CA ILE A 512 -7.79 21.19 18.64
C ILE A 512 -7.85 22.21 19.79
N ILE A 513 -6.84 22.23 20.66
CA ILE A 513 -6.75 23.16 21.79
C ILE A 513 -6.83 24.62 21.33
N LEU A 514 -6.16 24.96 20.22
CA LEU A 514 -6.21 26.29 19.63
C LEU A 514 -7.61 26.65 19.11
N GLN A 515 -8.28 25.75 18.40
CA GLN A 515 -9.65 25.97 17.89
C GLN A 515 -10.69 26.07 19.00
N LEU A 516 -10.50 25.34 20.10
CA LEU A 516 -11.32 25.44 21.32
C LEU A 516 -10.95 26.63 22.21
N LYS A 517 -9.96 27.45 21.80
CA LYS A 517 -9.48 28.63 22.54
C LYS A 517 -9.05 28.32 23.98
N LEU A 518 -8.49 27.14 24.20
CA LEU A 518 -8.01 26.72 25.53
C LEU A 518 -6.73 27.45 25.92
N PRO A 519 -6.52 27.73 27.21
CA PRO A 519 -5.32 28.42 27.67
C PRO A 519 -4.06 27.62 27.34
N LYS A 520 -2.99 28.30 26.91
CA LYS A 520 -1.72 27.62 26.62
C LYS A 520 -1.15 27.02 27.91
N LEU A 521 -0.78 25.75 27.86
CA LEU A 521 -0.07 25.11 28.96
C LEU A 521 1.28 25.80 29.17
N GLY A 522 1.54 26.19 30.43
CA GLY A 522 2.83 26.71 30.86
C GLY A 522 3.92 25.64 30.78
N LYS A 523 5.18 26.05 30.98
CA LYS A 523 6.27 25.08 31.13
C LYS A 523 6.01 24.21 32.37
N ARG A 524 6.37 22.93 32.27
CA ARG A 524 6.31 22.00 33.41
C ARG A 524 7.24 22.48 34.53
N LYS A 525 7.08 21.97 35.75
CA LYS A 525 7.93 22.32 36.92
C LYS A 525 9.44 22.12 36.67
N ASP A 526 9.81 21.23 35.75
CA ASP A 526 11.18 20.96 35.33
C ASP A 526 11.69 21.95 34.24
N GLY A 527 10.93 22.99 33.92
CA GLY A 527 11.24 23.98 32.87
C GLY A 527 11.13 23.45 31.44
N LYS A 528 10.62 22.22 31.23
CA LYS A 528 10.46 21.61 29.90
C LYS A 528 9.08 21.88 29.32
N ASP A 529 8.98 21.70 28.01
CA ASP A 529 7.70 21.80 27.29
C ASP A 529 6.71 20.71 27.75
N PRO A 530 5.40 20.99 27.71
CA PRO A 530 4.36 20.02 28.04
C PRO A 530 4.45 18.76 27.16
N ARG A 531 4.21 17.60 27.77
CA ARG A 531 4.13 16.30 27.11
C ARG A 531 2.77 16.14 26.41
N LYS A 532 2.68 15.15 25.51
CA LYS A 532 1.40 14.78 24.87
C LYS A 532 0.29 14.52 25.90
N GLU A 533 0.64 13.87 26.99
CA GLU A 533 -0.24 13.58 28.14
C GLU A 533 -0.84 14.85 28.74
N ASP A 534 -0.02 15.88 29.00
CA ASP A 534 -0.50 17.14 29.60
C ASP A 534 -1.55 17.82 28.69
N TYR A 535 -1.31 17.85 27.38
CA TYR A 535 -2.28 18.40 26.41
C TYR A 535 -3.57 17.57 26.33
N LEU A 536 -3.47 16.25 26.38
CA LEU A 536 -4.65 15.37 26.37
C LEU A 536 -5.46 15.50 27.65
N GLN A 537 -4.81 15.58 28.81
CA GLN A 537 -5.50 15.79 30.08
C GLN A 537 -6.25 17.12 30.08
N GLN A 538 -5.61 18.20 29.60
CA GLN A 538 -6.29 19.50 29.44
C GLN A 538 -7.51 19.39 28.53
N LEU A 539 -7.38 18.70 27.39
CA LEU A 539 -8.47 18.52 26.43
C LEU A 539 -9.61 17.68 27.03
N LEU A 540 -9.31 16.55 27.67
CA LEU A 540 -10.30 15.69 28.33
C LEU A 540 -11.02 16.44 29.44
N ASN A 541 -10.29 17.15 30.29
CA ASN A 541 -10.90 17.96 31.34
C ASN A 541 -11.83 19.00 30.72
N HIS A 542 -11.42 19.71 29.66
CA HIS A 542 -12.32 20.69 29.04
C HIS A 542 -13.58 20.07 28.43
N VAL A 543 -13.47 18.96 27.70
CA VAL A 543 -14.61 18.32 27.02
C VAL A 543 -15.55 17.62 28.01
N PHE A 544 -15.03 17.12 29.12
CA PHE A 544 -15.79 16.31 30.09
C PHE A 544 -16.02 16.97 31.46
N ASP A 545 -15.45 18.15 31.76
CA ASP A 545 -15.51 18.84 33.08
C ASP A 545 -16.93 19.06 33.60
N LYS A 546 -17.89 19.19 32.67
CA LYS A 546 -19.25 19.64 32.95
C LYS A 546 -20.27 18.51 32.94
N SER A 547 -19.86 17.25 32.74
CA SER A 547 -20.81 16.15 32.70
C SER A 547 -20.62 15.21 33.88
N ASP A 548 -21.64 15.08 34.72
CA ASP A 548 -21.68 14.16 35.89
C ASP A 548 -21.50 12.68 35.52
N LYS A 549 -21.49 12.35 34.23
CA LYS A 549 -21.48 10.97 33.72
C LYS A 549 -20.11 10.29 33.73
N HIS A 550 -19.00 11.03 33.73
CA HIS A 550 -17.66 10.45 33.59
C HIS A 550 -16.86 10.60 34.88
N THR A 551 -16.48 9.48 35.49
CA THR A 551 -15.66 9.47 36.69
C THR A 551 -14.20 9.83 36.38
N PRO A 552 -13.40 10.28 37.36
CA PRO A 552 -11.96 10.48 37.17
C PRO A 552 -11.25 9.22 36.64
N ALA A 553 -11.75 8.02 36.99
CA ALA A 553 -11.23 6.75 36.48
C ALA A 553 -11.52 6.57 34.98
N ASP A 554 -12.70 6.99 34.50
CA ASP A 554 -13.04 6.97 33.07
C ASP A 554 -12.14 7.91 32.27
N ILE A 555 -11.85 9.10 32.80
CA ILE A 555 -10.92 10.06 32.19
C ILE A 555 -9.51 9.47 32.09
N GLN A 556 -9.02 8.80 33.14
CA GLN A 556 -7.72 8.12 33.12
C GLN A 556 -7.70 6.96 32.11
N SER A 557 -8.78 6.20 32.00
CA SER A 557 -8.94 5.15 31.00
C SER A 557 -8.91 5.72 29.57
N MET A 558 -9.63 6.81 29.32
CA MET A 558 -9.60 7.53 28.05
C MET A 558 -8.20 8.03 27.71
N LEU A 559 -7.50 8.65 28.67
CA LEU A 559 -6.13 9.13 28.51
C LEU A 559 -5.18 7.99 28.13
N ALA A 560 -5.27 6.85 28.81
CA ALA A 560 -4.46 5.67 28.51
C ALA A 560 -4.71 5.16 27.08
N ARG A 561 -5.97 5.09 26.64
CA ARG A 561 -6.33 4.71 25.26
C ARG A 561 -5.76 5.68 24.22
N LEU A 562 -5.80 6.99 24.48
CA LEU A 562 -5.30 8.04 23.57
C LEU A 562 -3.76 8.11 23.48
N LEU A 563 -3.06 7.77 24.56
CA LEU A 563 -1.60 7.73 24.61
C LEU A 563 -1.02 6.50 23.92
N HIS A 564 -1.60 5.33 24.20
CA HIS A 564 -1.04 4.04 23.80
C HIS A 564 -1.72 3.43 22.57
N GLY A 565 -2.84 4.01 22.13
CA GLY A 565 -3.72 3.46 21.09
C GLY A 565 -4.45 2.20 21.58
N LYS A 566 -5.36 1.64 20.77
CA LYS A 566 -6.03 0.36 21.07
C LYS A 566 -5.09 -0.84 21.23
N SER A 567 -3.80 -0.70 20.93
CA SER A 567 -2.77 -1.72 21.18
C SER A 567 -2.30 -1.77 22.65
N ALA A 568 -2.92 -1.00 23.55
CA ALA A 568 -2.55 -0.88 24.95
C ALA A 568 -2.99 -2.08 25.81
N ASN A 569 -2.62 -3.29 25.39
CA ASN A 569 -2.13 -4.19 26.41
C ASN A 569 -0.59 -4.03 26.37
N PRO A 570 0.03 -3.26 27.28
CA PRO A 570 1.49 -3.08 27.31
C PRO A 570 2.22 -4.43 27.36
N LYS A 571 1.57 -5.46 27.89
CA LYS A 571 2.04 -6.86 27.92
C LYS A 571 1.97 -7.60 26.58
N SER A 572 1.27 -7.07 25.57
CA SER A 572 1.10 -7.72 24.25
C SER A 572 1.87 -7.03 23.14
N ARG A 573 2.62 -5.96 23.40
CA ARG A 573 3.65 -5.53 22.45
C ARG A 573 4.79 -6.53 22.60
N PRO A 574 5.05 -7.38 21.59
CA PRO A 574 6.32 -8.10 21.59
C PRO A 574 7.41 -7.03 21.72
N ASP A 575 8.35 -7.25 22.64
CA ASP A 575 9.60 -6.52 22.71
C ASP A 575 10.14 -6.31 21.28
N GLU A 576 10.76 -5.17 20.99
CA GLU A 576 11.42 -4.96 19.69
C GLU A 576 12.39 -6.11 19.39
N GLN A 577 12.97 -6.70 20.44
CA GLN A 577 13.74 -7.95 20.35
C GLN A 577 12.88 -9.16 19.99
N ALA A 578 11.70 -9.34 20.60
CA ALA A 578 10.77 -10.42 20.26
C ALA A 578 10.23 -10.32 18.82
N VAL A 579 10.06 -9.12 18.27
CA VAL A 579 9.74 -8.94 16.83
C VAL A 579 10.91 -9.39 15.95
N LEU A 580 12.15 -9.03 16.33
CA LEU A 580 13.35 -9.49 15.63
C LEU A 580 13.56 -11.00 15.76
N ASP A 581 13.17 -11.60 16.88
CA ASP A 581 13.23 -13.04 17.12
C ASP A 581 12.13 -13.76 16.34
N MET A 582 10.94 -13.16 16.19
CA MET A 582 9.93 -13.66 15.25
C MET A 582 10.41 -13.61 13.80
N CYS A 583 11.25 -12.64 13.42
CA CYS A 583 11.91 -12.63 12.12
C CYS A 583 12.88 -13.81 11.92
N GLN A 584 13.42 -14.40 12.99
CA GLN A 584 14.26 -15.61 12.93
C GLN A 584 13.44 -16.88 12.66
N HIS A 585 12.14 -16.83 12.95
CA HIS A 585 11.21 -17.92 12.72
C HIS A 585 10.34 -17.70 11.47
N LEU A 586 10.66 -16.68 10.66
CA LEU A 586 10.13 -16.59 9.31
C LEU A 586 10.68 -17.75 8.46
N ASP A 587 9.93 -18.11 7.44
CA ASP A 587 10.21 -19.21 6.51
C ASP A 587 11.72 -19.33 6.19
N PRO A 588 12.37 -20.50 6.38
CA PRO A 588 13.80 -20.72 6.13
C PRO A 588 14.27 -20.22 4.75
N GLU A 589 13.38 -20.24 3.75
CA GLU A 589 13.66 -19.76 2.40
C GLU A 589 13.92 -18.24 2.32
N ASN A 590 13.33 -17.46 3.22
CA ASN A 590 13.45 -16.00 3.24
C ASN A 590 14.46 -15.49 4.29
N GLU A 591 15.00 -16.36 5.12
CA GLU A 591 15.90 -16.01 6.24
C GLU A 591 17.09 -15.15 5.77
N ARG A 592 17.66 -15.46 4.60
CA ARG A 592 18.77 -14.69 4.00
C ARG A 592 18.37 -13.28 3.59
N CYS A 593 17.18 -13.08 3.03
CA CYS A 593 16.68 -11.76 2.62
C CYS A 593 16.39 -10.86 3.82
N PHE A 594 16.00 -11.47 4.96
CA PHE A 594 15.73 -10.74 6.20
C PHE A 594 16.95 -10.60 7.10
N ALA A 595 18.05 -11.31 6.86
CA ALA A 595 19.31 -11.15 7.59
C ALA A 595 19.83 -9.71 7.52
N ASP A 596 19.82 -9.10 6.34
CA ASP A 596 20.25 -7.71 6.14
C ASP A 596 19.31 -6.72 6.84
N VAL A 597 17.99 -6.98 6.79
CA VAL A 597 16.97 -6.16 7.46
C VAL A 597 17.10 -6.26 8.97
N LYS A 598 17.37 -7.46 9.50
CA LYS A 598 17.62 -7.72 10.91
C LYS A 598 18.90 -7.02 11.37
N GLN A 599 19.99 -7.14 10.61
CA GLN A 599 21.24 -6.45 10.92
C GLN A 599 21.07 -4.94 10.91
N TRP A 600 20.38 -4.39 9.90
CA TRP A 600 20.05 -2.97 9.83
C TRP A 600 19.19 -2.50 11.02
N ALA A 601 18.18 -3.27 11.40
CA ALA A 601 17.32 -2.97 12.54
C ALA A 601 18.10 -3.01 13.86
N GLN A 602 18.93 -4.04 14.07
CA GLN A 602 19.84 -4.14 15.22
C GLN A 602 20.85 -3.00 15.28
N GLU A 603 21.41 -2.59 14.13
CA GLU A 603 22.31 -1.44 14.05
C GLU A 603 21.57 -0.14 14.39
N LYS A 604 20.33 0.04 13.92
CA LYS A 604 19.48 1.18 14.29
C LYS A 604 19.16 1.20 15.78
N LEU A 605 18.89 0.05 16.40
CA LEU A 605 18.67 -0.07 17.84
C LEU A 605 19.93 0.27 18.62
N ARG A 606 21.09 -0.25 18.20
CA ARG A 606 22.39 0.12 18.79
C ARG A 606 22.67 1.61 18.66
N LYS A 607 22.42 2.21 17.49
CA LYS A 607 22.56 3.67 17.28
C LYS A 607 21.61 4.47 18.17
N LYS A 608 20.35 4.04 18.33
CA LYS A 608 19.40 4.65 19.27
C LYS A 608 19.88 4.54 20.71
N ALA A 609 20.34 3.37 21.14
CA ALA A 609 20.85 3.14 22.49
C ALA A 609 22.11 3.97 22.76
N ALA A 610 23.04 4.04 21.80
CA ALA A 610 24.23 4.88 21.87
C ALA A 610 23.88 6.38 21.90
N LEU A 611 22.91 6.81 21.09
CA LEU A 611 22.39 8.19 21.11
C LEU A 611 21.73 8.51 22.45
N ALA A 612 20.95 7.59 23.01
CA ALA A 612 20.33 7.74 24.32
C ALA A 612 21.38 7.83 25.44
N ALA A 613 22.41 6.99 25.39
CA ALA A 613 23.54 7.04 26.32
C ALA A 613 24.34 8.35 26.18
N ASN A 614 24.56 8.83 24.95
CA ASN A 614 25.22 10.11 24.69
C ASN A 614 24.35 11.31 25.10
N LEU A 615 23.03 11.23 24.94
CA LEU A 615 22.09 12.24 25.45
C LEU A 615 22.07 12.27 26.98
N GLN A 616 22.19 11.12 27.64
CA GLN A 616 22.36 11.05 29.10
C GLN A 616 23.70 11.62 29.57
N LYS A 617 24.79 11.42 28.79
CA LYS A 617 26.10 12.04 29.07
C LYS A 617 26.09 13.55 28.84
N THR A 618 25.56 14.02 27.72
CA THR A 618 25.48 15.46 27.39
C THR A 618 24.48 16.21 28.27
N ALA A 619 23.44 15.56 28.79
CA ALA A 619 22.57 16.13 29.82
C ALA A 619 23.32 16.45 31.14
N LYS A 620 24.46 15.80 31.39
CA LYS A 620 25.35 16.11 32.52
C LYS A 620 26.36 17.24 32.21
N GLU A 621 26.58 17.60 30.95
CA GLU A 621 27.61 18.58 30.53
C GLU A 621 27.15 20.04 30.50
N GLY A 622 25.91 20.33 30.92
CA GLY A 622 25.48 21.69 31.26
C GLY A 622 25.25 22.66 30.08
N PRO A 623 24.95 23.95 30.39
CA PRO A 623 24.35 24.91 29.45
C PRO A 623 25.21 25.31 28.24
N ARG A 624 26.54 25.13 28.31
CA ARG A 624 27.47 25.52 27.23
C ARG A 624 27.30 24.67 25.96
N PHE A 625 26.91 23.41 26.07
CA PHE A 625 26.68 22.56 24.90
C PHE A 625 25.41 22.96 24.13
N ARG A 626 24.34 23.32 24.86
CA ARG A 626 23.09 23.82 24.26
C ARG A 626 23.30 25.10 23.44
N GLN A 627 24.14 26.02 23.90
CA GLN A 627 24.44 27.25 23.15
C GLN A 627 25.15 26.96 21.82
N ARG A 628 26.12 26.02 21.79
CA ARG A 628 26.81 25.62 20.56
C ARG A 628 25.92 24.87 19.57
N PHE A 629 25.01 24.03 20.06
CA PHE A 629 24.05 23.30 19.22
C PHE A 629 22.97 24.21 18.61
N VAL A 630 22.47 25.19 19.37
CA VAL A 630 21.51 26.18 18.84
C VAL A 630 22.16 27.12 17.82
N ALA A 631 23.43 27.50 18.04
CA ALA A 631 24.19 28.28 17.06
C ALA A 631 24.40 27.53 15.73
N SER A 632 24.67 26.23 15.77
CA SER A 632 24.87 25.43 14.54
C SER A 632 23.57 25.19 13.76
N LEU A 633 22.42 25.09 14.44
CA LEU A 633 21.11 25.00 13.79
C LEU A 633 20.70 26.32 13.13
N ARG A 634 20.98 27.48 13.75
CA ARG A 634 20.72 28.80 13.15
C ARG A 634 21.54 29.03 11.87
N LEU A 635 22.80 28.62 11.87
CA LEU A 635 23.66 28.70 10.68
C LEU A 635 23.13 27.83 9.52
N ARG A 636 22.63 26.62 9.80
CA ARG A 636 22.01 25.76 8.77
C ARG A 636 20.69 26.31 8.23
N ALA A 637 19.85 26.90 9.08
CA ALA A 637 18.59 27.50 8.67
C ALA A 637 18.78 28.72 7.76
N ALA A 638 19.90 29.44 7.91
CA ALA A 638 20.28 30.56 7.05
C ALA A 638 20.93 30.13 5.71
N GLY A 639 20.98 28.84 5.40
CA GLY A 639 21.67 28.33 4.19
C GLY A 639 23.20 28.40 4.28
N ILE A 640 23.76 28.82 5.41
CA ILE A 640 25.20 28.95 5.63
C ILE A 640 25.75 27.57 6.05
N ARG A 641 26.42 26.90 5.12
CA ARG A 641 27.18 25.68 5.46
C ARG A 641 28.40 26.12 6.29
N PRO A 642 28.62 25.56 7.50
CA PRO A 642 29.84 25.85 8.23
C PRO A 642 31.02 25.37 7.38
N HIS A 643 31.94 26.29 7.05
CA HIS A 643 33.19 25.94 6.39
C HIS A 643 33.92 24.93 7.28
N GLY A 644 34.07 23.70 6.78
CA GLY A 644 34.88 22.69 7.43
C GLY A 644 36.32 23.16 7.46
N ALA A 645 36.89 23.30 8.66
CA ALA A 645 38.33 23.33 8.85
C ALA A 645 38.91 22.06 8.21
N GLY A 646 39.94 22.26 7.39
CA GLY A 646 40.47 21.28 6.45
C GLY A 646 40.82 19.93 7.09
N ALA A 647 40.56 18.88 6.31
CA ALA A 647 41.19 17.58 6.52
C ALA A 647 42.70 17.75 6.33
N SER A 648 43.44 17.79 7.44
CA SER A 648 44.89 17.68 7.43
C SER A 648 45.28 16.28 6.95
N SER A 649 46.01 16.22 5.84
CA SER A 649 46.71 15.04 5.35
C SER A 649 47.60 14.44 6.44
N LYS A 650 47.34 13.18 6.83
CA LYS A 650 48.30 12.36 7.59
C LYS A 650 49.35 11.82 6.61
N PRO A 651 50.66 11.98 6.87
CA PRO A 651 51.70 11.35 6.05
C PRO A 651 51.81 9.85 6.38
N ALA A 652 52.14 9.08 5.35
CA ALA A 652 52.40 7.64 5.43
C ALA A 652 53.67 7.35 6.25
N ALA A 653 53.58 6.39 7.16
CA ALA A 653 54.72 5.80 7.85
C ALA A 653 54.96 4.39 7.29
N ALA A 654 56.22 4.13 6.91
CA ALA A 654 56.72 2.86 6.42
C ALA A 654 56.72 1.78 7.51
N PRO A 655 56.57 0.48 7.17
CA PRO A 655 56.82 -0.60 8.12
C PRO A 655 58.26 -1.10 8.01
N ALA A 656 58.95 -1.14 9.14
CA ALA A 656 60.20 -1.86 9.34
C ALA A 656 59.98 -3.02 10.33
N GLY A 657 60.39 -4.22 9.92
CA GLY A 657 61.19 -5.15 10.74
C GLY A 657 60.55 -5.94 11.90
N ALA A 658 60.28 -7.22 11.60
CA ALA A 658 60.80 -8.42 12.27
C ALA A 658 60.52 -8.70 13.77
N ASN A 659 59.81 -9.80 14.07
CA ASN A 659 60.39 -11.10 14.51
C ASN A 659 59.34 -12.03 15.16
N ALA A 660 59.28 -13.28 14.68
CA ALA A 660 59.33 -14.55 15.43
C ALA A 660 58.58 -15.67 14.70
N ALA A 661 59.36 -16.61 14.18
CA ALA A 661 58.99 -17.92 13.63
C ALA A 661 58.66 -18.92 14.79
N PRO A 662 58.40 -20.25 14.61
CA PRO A 662 58.69 -21.04 13.41
C PRO A 662 57.76 -22.24 13.05
N ALA A 663 58.06 -22.79 11.85
CA ALA A 663 58.12 -24.21 11.45
C ALA A 663 56.80 -25.01 11.30
N ALA A 664 56.61 -25.91 10.31
CA ALA A 664 57.48 -26.43 9.24
C ALA A 664 56.69 -27.36 8.27
N PHE A 665 57.17 -27.39 7.00
CA PHE A 665 57.35 -28.56 6.09
C PHE A 665 56.11 -29.35 5.56
N ASN A 666 56.01 -29.84 4.30
CA ASN A 666 56.86 -29.81 3.09
C ASN A 666 56.03 -30.28 1.85
N ALA A 667 56.21 -29.66 0.67
CA ALA A 667 56.83 -30.18 -0.60
C ALA A 667 55.97 -31.17 -1.44
N ALA A 668 55.56 -30.85 -2.69
CA ALA A 668 56.28 -30.88 -3.98
C ALA A 668 56.67 -32.31 -4.44
N ALA A 669 56.65 -32.77 -5.70
CA ALA A 669 56.28 -32.24 -7.01
C ALA A 669 56.24 -33.41 -8.05
N ALA A 670 55.48 -33.20 -9.14
CA ALA A 670 55.79 -33.48 -10.56
C ALA A 670 56.18 -34.89 -11.09
N ALA A 671 55.51 -35.33 -12.16
CA ALA A 671 56.12 -35.74 -13.45
C ALA A 671 55.03 -36.09 -14.50
N ASN A 672 55.16 -35.51 -15.70
CA ASN A 672 54.55 -35.92 -16.98
C ASN A 672 55.47 -36.98 -17.65
N PRO A 673 55.01 -37.85 -18.57
CA PRO A 673 54.80 -37.45 -19.98
C PRO A 673 53.70 -38.20 -20.77
N ALA A 674 53.34 -37.65 -21.94
CA ALA A 674 52.48 -38.22 -22.99
C ALA A 674 53.19 -39.37 -23.76
N PRO A 675 52.49 -40.20 -24.59
CA PRO A 675 52.01 -39.77 -25.92
C PRO A 675 50.67 -40.42 -26.41
N GLN A 676 50.11 -39.86 -27.50
CA GLN A 676 49.10 -40.46 -28.43
C GLN A 676 49.77 -41.51 -29.36
N PRO A 677 49.11 -42.29 -30.28
CA PRO A 677 47.79 -42.09 -30.94
C PRO A 677 46.97 -43.39 -31.24
N GLU A 678 45.85 -43.23 -31.98
CA GLU A 678 45.28 -44.12 -33.05
C GLU A 678 43.77 -44.41 -32.97
N GLY A 679 43.06 -43.98 -34.03
CA GLY A 679 42.26 -44.87 -34.90
C GLY A 679 40.79 -45.22 -34.55
N PRO A 680 39.93 -45.53 -35.54
CA PRO A 680 38.47 -45.31 -35.44
C PRO A 680 37.56 -46.57 -35.53
N LEU A 681 36.42 -46.53 -34.79
CA LEU A 681 35.12 -47.26 -34.96
C LEU A 681 35.17 -48.83 -34.95
N PRO A 682 34.06 -49.61 -34.80
CA PRO A 682 32.61 -49.31 -34.73
C PRO A 682 31.80 -50.07 -33.63
N PHE A 683 30.47 -49.84 -33.61
CA PHE A 683 29.34 -50.67 -33.12
C PHE A 683 29.63 -52.02 -32.40
N ASN A 684 29.09 -52.25 -31.18
CA ASN A 684 27.79 -52.94 -30.96
C ASN A 684 27.51 -53.27 -29.46
N GLU A 685 26.22 -53.17 -29.07
CA GLU A 685 25.43 -53.89 -28.04
C GLU A 685 26.00 -54.31 -26.64
N ASN A 686 25.52 -53.60 -25.59
CA ASN A 686 24.95 -54.05 -24.27
C ASN A 686 25.68 -55.08 -23.33
N PRO A 687 25.31 -55.15 -22.03
CA PRO A 687 25.72 -54.34 -20.86
C PRO A 687 26.52 -55.20 -19.82
N PRO A 688 27.03 -54.70 -18.67
CA PRO A 688 26.19 -54.62 -17.45
C PRO A 688 26.60 -53.55 -16.39
N SER A 689 25.62 -53.20 -15.56
CA SER A 689 25.72 -52.84 -14.13
C SER A 689 27.02 -52.27 -13.54
N ASN A 690 27.01 -50.96 -13.24
CA ASN A 690 27.26 -50.40 -11.90
C ASN A 690 27.63 -48.92 -12.02
N GLN A 691 26.63 -48.04 -12.04
CA GLN A 691 26.83 -46.64 -11.68
C GLN A 691 25.86 -46.24 -10.57
N LYS A 692 26.48 -45.84 -9.46
CA LYS A 692 25.88 -45.11 -8.35
C LYS A 692 25.11 -43.92 -8.92
N VAL A 693 23.79 -44.00 -8.89
CA VAL A 693 22.92 -42.84 -9.12
C VAL A 693 23.12 -41.88 -7.95
N VAL A 694 23.93 -40.85 -8.15
CA VAL A 694 23.83 -39.63 -7.35
C VAL A 694 22.58 -38.92 -7.85
N ARG A 695 21.48 -39.06 -7.10
CA ARG A 695 20.28 -38.23 -7.28
C ARG A 695 20.61 -36.81 -6.79
N GLU A 696 21.17 -35.97 -7.66
CA GLU A 696 21.06 -34.53 -7.49
C GLU A 696 19.71 -34.07 -8.06
N HIS A 697 18.67 -34.16 -7.24
CA HIS A 697 17.50 -33.31 -7.41
C HIS A 697 17.80 -31.96 -6.76
N ALA A 698 18.56 -31.11 -7.44
CA ALA A 698 18.47 -29.67 -7.21
C ALA A 698 17.22 -29.15 -7.91
N GLN A 699 16.06 -29.29 -7.25
CA GLN A 699 14.86 -28.54 -7.61
C GLN A 699 15.15 -27.06 -7.32
N HIS A 700 15.71 -26.34 -8.29
CA HIS A 700 15.74 -24.89 -8.25
C HIS A 700 14.32 -24.38 -8.47
N ARG A 701 13.71 -23.80 -7.43
CA ARG A 701 12.41 -23.12 -7.52
C ARG A 701 12.57 -21.61 -7.61
N ALA A 702 11.58 -21.04 -8.31
CA ALA A 702 11.41 -19.66 -8.68
C ALA A 702 11.50 -18.68 -7.50
N GLY A 703 12.09 -17.51 -7.74
CA GLY A 703 12.01 -16.37 -6.80
C GLY A 703 13.29 -15.54 -6.63
N VAL A 704 14.43 -15.94 -7.18
CA VAL A 704 15.67 -15.17 -7.07
C VAL A 704 16.28 -14.95 -8.44
N THR A 705 16.30 -13.69 -8.91
CA THR A 705 17.08 -13.30 -10.08
C THR A 705 18.56 -13.59 -9.78
N PRO A 706 19.23 -14.47 -10.55
CA PRO A 706 20.65 -14.75 -10.36
C PRO A 706 21.46 -13.45 -10.45
N LEU A 707 22.55 -13.37 -9.68
CA LEU A 707 23.33 -12.12 -9.52
C LEU A 707 23.75 -11.50 -10.87
N GLU A 708 24.06 -12.37 -11.83
CA GLU A 708 24.49 -12.05 -13.20
C GLU A 708 23.42 -11.42 -14.11
N PHE A 709 22.16 -11.36 -13.68
CA PHE A 709 21.06 -10.71 -14.43
C PHE A 709 20.48 -9.47 -13.73
N LYS A 710 21.01 -9.09 -12.56
CA LYS A 710 20.54 -7.90 -11.81
C LYS A 710 20.76 -6.58 -12.56
N ASP A 711 21.75 -6.52 -13.44
CA ASP A 711 22.10 -5.32 -14.21
C ASP A 711 21.25 -5.14 -15.48
N LEU A 712 20.39 -6.12 -15.81
CA LEU A 712 19.56 -6.14 -17.01
C LEU A 712 18.10 -5.72 -16.74
N LEU A 713 17.76 -5.38 -15.50
CA LEU A 713 16.43 -4.89 -15.14
C LEU A 713 16.27 -3.40 -15.50
N PRO A 714 15.13 -2.99 -16.10
CA PRO A 714 14.83 -1.58 -16.37
C PRO A 714 14.90 -0.75 -15.07
N GLY A 715 15.66 0.35 -15.07
CA GLY A 715 15.77 1.27 -13.93
C GLY A 715 17.05 1.18 -13.09
N ARG A 716 18.04 0.36 -13.47
CA ARG A 716 19.36 0.30 -12.80
C ARG A 716 20.59 0.56 -13.70
N GLY A 717 20.38 1.10 -14.90
CA GLY A 717 21.49 1.67 -15.67
C GLY A 717 22.09 2.87 -14.94
N ALA A 718 23.42 2.93 -14.83
CA ALA A 718 24.08 4.17 -14.44
C ALA A 718 23.81 5.22 -15.52
N ASN A 719 23.15 6.33 -15.15
CA ASN A 719 23.00 7.48 -16.02
C ASN A 719 24.40 8.04 -16.33
N HIS A 720 24.89 7.78 -17.54
CA HIS A 720 26.19 8.28 -17.99
C HIS A 720 26.12 9.64 -18.70
N SER A 721 24.91 10.17 -18.93
CA SER A 721 24.70 11.50 -19.49
C SER A 721 24.18 12.47 -18.42
N ALA A 722 24.77 13.66 -18.37
CA ALA A 722 24.19 14.79 -17.67
C ALA A 722 22.83 15.12 -18.31
N PHE A 723 21.84 15.45 -17.49
CA PHE A 723 20.57 16.01 -17.96
C PHE A 723 20.86 17.24 -18.82
N GLN A 724 20.66 17.14 -20.14
CA GLN A 724 20.76 18.30 -21.00
C GLN A 724 19.49 19.12 -20.87
N GLN A 725 19.64 20.29 -20.29
CA GLN A 725 18.60 21.28 -20.15
C GLN A 725 18.29 21.81 -21.56
N PHE A 726 17.09 21.51 -22.06
CA PHE A 726 16.62 22.10 -23.31
C PHE A 726 15.94 23.42 -22.96
N ARG A 727 16.56 24.52 -23.38
CA ARG A 727 15.91 25.83 -23.46
C ARG A 727 15.18 25.87 -24.78
N ASN A 728 13.85 25.89 -24.74
CA ASN A 728 13.13 26.55 -25.82
C ASN A 728 13.31 28.06 -25.62
N ASP A 729 13.15 28.89 -26.66
CA ASP A 729 13.46 30.33 -26.64
C ASP A 729 12.65 31.18 -25.61
N SER A 730 11.82 30.53 -24.79
CA SER A 730 11.10 31.13 -23.67
C SER A 730 12.00 31.21 -22.40
N PRO A 731 12.31 32.41 -21.89
CA PRO A 731 13.08 32.55 -20.65
C PRO A 731 12.27 32.07 -19.44
N GLY A 732 12.61 30.90 -18.88
CA GLY A 732 12.06 30.40 -17.60
C GLY A 732 11.76 28.90 -17.59
N ASN A 733 11.40 28.32 -18.74
CA ASN A 733 10.98 26.93 -18.81
C ASN A 733 12.17 25.99 -19.03
N PHE A 734 12.37 25.04 -18.11
CA PHE A 734 13.37 23.98 -18.25
C PHE A 734 12.70 22.67 -18.65
N TYR A 735 12.95 22.23 -19.88
CA TYR A 735 12.60 20.89 -20.33
C TYR A 735 13.82 19.98 -20.24
N TYR A 736 13.59 18.73 -19.84
CA TYR A 736 14.64 17.72 -19.81
C TYR A 736 14.44 16.77 -20.97
N ARG A 737 15.34 16.84 -21.96
CA ARG A 737 15.42 15.82 -23.00
C ARG A 737 16.29 14.67 -22.47
N VAL A 738 15.71 13.49 -22.35
CA VAL A 738 16.47 12.29 -21.99
C VAL A 738 16.98 11.64 -23.27
N THR A 739 18.27 11.81 -23.54
CA THR A 739 18.94 11.16 -24.68
C THR A 739 19.61 9.88 -24.19
N TYR A 740 19.08 8.72 -24.58
CA TYR A 740 19.73 7.44 -24.34
C TYR A 740 20.85 7.25 -25.37
N LYS A 741 22.12 7.33 -24.94
CA LYS A 741 23.23 6.85 -25.78
C LYS A 741 23.26 5.33 -25.70
N VAL A 742 22.77 4.67 -26.75
CA VAL A 742 23.05 3.25 -26.96
C VAL A 742 24.55 3.13 -27.20
N ARG A 743 25.24 2.33 -26.36
CA ARG A 743 26.65 2.00 -26.58
C ARG A 743 26.76 1.32 -27.95
N PRO A 744 27.59 1.79 -28.89
CA PRO A 744 27.87 1.01 -30.09
C PRO A 744 28.47 -0.34 -29.63
N LEU A 745 27.92 -1.43 -30.16
CA LEU A 745 28.43 -2.78 -29.92
C LEU A 745 29.81 -2.90 -30.60
N PRO A 746 30.76 -3.65 -30.01
CA PRO A 746 31.99 -4.04 -30.67
C PRO A 746 31.76 -4.97 -31.86
#